data_AF-M2B6G3-F1
#
_entry.id   AF-M2B6G3-F1
#
_cell.length_a   1.000
_cell.length_b   1.000
_cell.length_c   1.000
_cell.angle_alpha   90.00
_cell.angle_beta   90.00
_cell.angle_gamma   90.00
#
_symmetry.space_group_name_H-M   'P 1'
#
loop_
_entity.id
_entity.type
_entity.pdbx_description
1 polymer ?
#
loop_
_entity_poly.entity_id
_entity_poly.type
_entity_poly.pdbx_seq_one_letter_code
_entity_poly.pdbx_strand_id
1 'polypeptide(L)'
;MTNQNQNQKSISKTPPVAGLPSDDALRELAKTYLNKQYQHFPEYHSLGLLLDRTEASHEKMAKQFSKTYRSGSVHSFTPTSQVPENMTVAACYVRYSDANSNTRSLDQQLTNVLETARRSDAFIPWEHVFADAAISATTTARPGYQLLRNMVESTETIPVVIFVDQLDRLHRDLVEANQFRRILESRHRRLMTADGYDSTNGFAKVAHAFSSLEGEMYIDQLKVKVDRGMTDAFKNGKHVSAPPTGYKLVECKDAEGNVIINSNSRVERKVVIDDEAAEVIRRIFKMYAEEKLSPAKIAKVLDGESALEGSRWGQSSVTQMLKNEKYIGRWTWKKTTRVQDPVTGKQRSVPVPEEERLVVEFPERRIVPQELWEAAVSRMAEVSRDTNPPKGQRKTSRQEAYPTMLFDLWCEKCDAPLRRFRSVGDYVQMSCPHGKDGLRGCDLKSSKSLRIIEECLLTPIKQQLFADGYAERLCSEANKFLAEEASKPPVDTKKIERKVASLTAKLKRNGQRLSSLDEGVAADSLFESIQIDQNALTDLRAKLALTAKANFRPEPLDAETIQEFLANLRELLHDDIVKAHGVLSKMVGQVRVSLGEKQGRTHTWRAKLNLNSIPALVEIGKQRDCPTTHSLEFLQVCSWTTDDQQRVTIVDIPNYQRIAAAAIKMYRAGSPVNRIAVALKSDPSTVKKAIEWAENNDTGFIPPADFSVRRKLANNKTAKIGPEVVRLRNQGLRFEEIAEKLGTTGGTASRAYKQFHSEKNIAAVEKGELLDTGKNKRKISPDQVNLIRTMLADKGHSQRAIAKAVGVSPSTVRDEIKRMATSM
;
A
#
# COMPACT_ATOMS: atom_id res chain seq x y z
N MET A 1 22.55 -20.19 50.71
CA MET A 1 22.80 -21.62 50.43
C MET A 1 21.64 -22.13 49.59
N THR A 2 21.65 -21.82 48.30
CA THR A 2 22.12 -22.68 47.17
C THR A 2 21.12 -23.76 46.78
N ASN A 3 20.28 -23.42 45.79
CA ASN A 3 20.08 -24.27 44.62
C ASN A 3 19.74 -23.40 43.41
N GLN A 4 20.78 -22.72 42.91
CA GLN A 4 20.86 -22.26 41.52
C GLN A 4 21.28 -23.46 40.68
N ASN A 5 20.36 -24.04 39.89
CA ASN A 5 20.68 -24.56 38.55
C ASN A 5 19.43 -25.10 37.84
N GLN A 6 19.46 -24.97 36.50
CA GLN A 6 18.52 -25.51 35.51
C GLN A 6 17.31 -24.63 35.15
N ASN A 7 17.57 -23.53 34.44
CA ASN A 7 16.98 -23.30 33.11
C ASN A 7 17.51 -21.99 32.51
N GLN A 8 18.81 -21.95 32.18
CA GLN A 8 19.29 -21.02 31.16
C GLN A 8 18.94 -21.61 29.80
N LYS A 9 17.72 -21.34 29.32
CA LYS A 9 17.44 -21.39 27.89
C LYS A 9 18.34 -20.34 27.25
N SER A 10 19.37 -20.79 26.53
CA SER A 10 20.17 -19.91 25.69
C SER A 10 19.22 -19.22 24.72
N ILE A 11 19.05 -17.90 24.88
CA ILE A 11 18.29 -17.08 23.95
C ILE A 11 19.18 -16.92 22.72
N SER A 12 19.03 -17.82 21.74
CA SER A 12 19.65 -17.63 20.43
C SER A 12 18.99 -16.40 19.79
N LYS A 13 19.77 -15.35 19.55
CA LYS A 13 19.33 -14.02 19.07
C LYS A 13 18.87 -13.99 17.60
N THR A 14 18.45 -15.12 17.03
CA THR A 14 18.12 -15.21 15.60
C THR A 14 16.66 -15.64 15.45
N PRO A 15 15.83 -14.91 14.67
CA PRO A 15 14.44 -15.29 14.47
C PRO A 15 14.33 -16.71 13.88
N PRO A 16 13.35 -17.52 14.33
CA PRO A 16 13.15 -18.87 13.81
C PRO A 16 12.80 -18.80 12.32
N VAL A 17 13.54 -19.55 11.50
CA VAL A 17 13.27 -19.71 10.06
C VAL A 17 12.45 -20.98 9.89
N ALA A 18 11.31 -20.88 9.22
CA ALA A 18 10.45 -22.05 8.95
C ALA A 18 11.23 -23.11 8.16
N GLY A 19 11.17 -24.37 8.59
CA GLY A 19 11.88 -25.47 7.94
C GLY A 19 13.33 -25.70 8.41
N LEU A 20 13.96 -24.74 9.11
CA LEU A 20 15.33 -24.90 9.57
C LEU A 20 15.37 -25.87 10.78
N PRO A 21 16.18 -26.94 10.76
CA PRO A 21 16.36 -27.82 11.91
C PRO A 21 16.93 -27.06 13.12
N SER A 22 16.65 -27.52 14.35
CA SER A 22 17.24 -26.93 15.55
C SER A 22 18.77 -27.04 15.55
N ASP A 23 19.46 -26.17 16.29
CA ASP A 23 20.92 -26.20 16.38
C ASP A 23 21.44 -27.58 16.85
N ASP A 24 20.75 -28.22 17.79
CA ASP A 24 21.08 -29.58 18.25
C ASP A 24 20.86 -30.62 17.14
N ALA A 25 19.76 -30.53 16.40
CA ALA A 25 19.49 -31.44 15.28
C ALA A 25 20.52 -31.28 14.15
N LEU A 26 21.00 -30.06 13.89
CA LEU A 26 22.06 -29.81 12.92
C LEU A 26 23.41 -30.36 13.36
N ARG A 27 23.74 -30.28 14.66
CA ARG A 27 24.97 -30.88 15.22
C ARG A 27 24.94 -32.41 15.06
N GLU A 28 23.82 -33.05 15.41
CA GLU A 28 23.66 -34.49 15.24
C GLU A 28 23.68 -34.92 13.76
N LEU A 29 23.09 -34.11 12.86
CA LEU A 29 23.17 -34.34 11.43
C LEU A 29 24.62 -34.28 10.90
N ALA A 30 25.39 -33.28 11.32
CA ALA A 30 26.81 -33.12 10.95
C ALA A 30 27.69 -34.26 11.49
N LYS A 31 27.44 -34.69 12.73
CA LYS A 31 28.10 -35.85 13.34
C LYS A 31 27.80 -37.14 12.59
N THR A 32 26.53 -37.36 12.25
CA THR A 32 26.10 -38.52 11.45
C THR A 32 26.77 -38.53 10.08
N TYR A 33 26.78 -37.37 9.40
CA TYR A 33 27.45 -37.20 8.12
C TYR A 33 28.93 -37.59 8.18
N LEU A 34 29.71 -36.98 9.09
CA LEU A 34 31.14 -37.26 9.18
C LEU A 34 31.39 -38.73 9.51
N ASN A 35 30.67 -39.30 10.49
CA ASN A 35 30.85 -40.70 10.85
C ASN A 35 30.65 -41.65 9.66
N LYS A 36 29.61 -41.44 8.86
CA LYS A 36 29.34 -42.26 7.68
C LYS A 36 30.33 -42.00 6.55
N GLN A 37 30.67 -40.75 6.26
CA GLN A 37 31.61 -40.41 5.19
C GLN A 37 33.04 -40.91 5.49
N TYR A 38 33.49 -40.87 6.75
CA TYR A 38 34.77 -41.49 7.14
C TYR A 38 34.77 -43.02 6.98
N GLN A 39 33.63 -43.67 7.20
CA GLN A 39 33.49 -45.11 6.96
C GLN A 39 33.47 -45.44 5.46
N HIS A 40 32.93 -44.54 4.64
CA HIS A 40 32.72 -44.74 3.20
C HIS A 40 33.96 -44.39 2.37
N PHE A 41 34.64 -43.30 2.73
CA PHE A 41 35.78 -42.70 2.02
C PHE A 41 36.83 -42.16 3.01
N PRO A 42 37.49 -43.02 3.81
CA PRO A 42 38.50 -42.57 4.78
C PRO A 42 39.64 -41.76 4.15
N GLU A 43 39.99 -42.05 2.89
CA GLU A 43 41.02 -41.36 2.12
C GLU A 43 40.70 -39.88 1.86
N TYR A 44 39.42 -39.48 1.84
CA TYR A 44 39.00 -38.11 1.57
C TYR A 44 39.33 -37.12 2.70
N HIS A 45 39.61 -37.62 3.90
CA HIS A 45 40.17 -36.81 4.97
C HIS A 45 41.56 -36.29 4.61
N SER A 46 42.43 -37.16 4.06
CA SER A 46 43.78 -36.77 3.66
C SER A 46 43.80 -35.76 2.49
N LEU A 47 42.72 -35.72 1.70
CA LEU A 47 42.50 -34.78 0.60
C LEU A 47 41.83 -33.46 1.04
N GLY A 48 41.55 -33.29 2.33
CA GLY A 48 40.89 -32.10 2.88
C GLY A 48 39.41 -31.97 2.54
N LEU A 49 38.77 -33.04 2.05
CA LEU A 49 37.34 -33.06 1.71
C LEU A 49 36.45 -33.38 2.92
N LEU A 50 37.01 -33.96 3.98
CA LEU A 50 36.34 -34.23 5.25
C LEU A 50 37.02 -33.47 6.39
N LEU A 51 36.22 -32.85 7.27
CA LEU A 51 36.71 -32.22 8.51
C LEU A 51 36.90 -33.27 9.61
N ASP A 52 37.76 -32.98 10.59
CA ASP A 52 37.98 -33.86 11.74
C ASP A 52 36.68 -34.15 12.51
N ARG A 53 36.53 -35.37 13.05
CA ARG A 53 35.37 -35.80 13.86
C ARG A 53 35.42 -35.23 15.29
N THR A 54 35.41 -33.91 15.40
CA THR A 54 35.42 -33.16 16.67
C THR A 54 34.15 -32.36 16.85
N GLU A 55 33.80 -32.05 18.11
CA GLU A 55 32.66 -31.18 18.43
C GLU A 55 32.79 -29.78 17.79
N ALA A 56 34.02 -29.27 17.65
CA ALA A 56 34.28 -28.01 16.98
C ALA A 56 33.92 -28.06 15.48
N SER A 57 34.22 -29.19 14.81
CA SER A 57 33.82 -29.41 13.42
C SER A 57 32.30 -29.56 13.27
N HIS A 58 31.64 -30.31 14.16
CA HIS A 58 30.17 -30.45 14.15
C HIS A 58 29.50 -29.07 14.28
N GLU A 59 29.99 -28.23 15.19
CA GLU A 59 29.46 -26.87 15.37
C GLU A 59 29.74 -25.97 14.17
N LYS A 60 30.93 -26.06 13.56
CA LYS A 60 31.27 -25.31 12.34
C LYS A 60 30.34 -25.68 11.18
N MET A 61 30.12 -26.97 10.96
CA MET A 61 29.25 -27.50 9.91
C MET A 61 27.78 -27.11 10.12
N ALA A 62 27.28 -27.19 11.35
CA ALA A 62 25.93 -26.75 11.71
C ALA A 62 25.73 -25.24 11.45
N LYS A 63 26.71 -24.41 11.83
CA LYS A 63 26.69 -22.95 11.56
C LYS A 63 26.72 -22.66 10.06
N GLN A 64 27.55 -23.39 9.30
CA GLN A 64 27.61 -23.27 7.83
C GLN A 64 26.25 -23.59 7.21
N PHE A 65 25.64 -24.73 7.56
CA PHE A 65 24.31 -25.12 7.10
C PHE A 65 23.27 -24.03 7.40
N SER A 66 23.22 -23.56 8.65
CA SER A 66 22.29 -22.52 9.10
C SER A 66 22.46 -21.21 8.33
N LYS A 67 23.71 -20.84 8.01
CA LYS A 67 24.03 -19.65 7.21
C LYS A 67 23.53 -19.79 5.76
N THR A 68 23.81 -20.92 5.11
CA THR A 68 23.35 -21.23 3.74
C THR A 68 21.83 -21.24 3.66
N TYR A 69 21.17 -21.89 4.62
CA TYR A 69 19.72 -21.97 4.70
C TYR A 69 19.05 -20.60 4.81
N ARG A 70 19.67 -19.68 5.58
CA ARG A 70 19.20 -18.30 5.75
C ARG A 70 19.47 -17.40 4.56
N SER A 71 20.60 -17.58 3.88
CA SER A 71 20.97 -16.76 2.71
C SER A 71 20.22 -17.18 1.45
N GLY A 72 19.72 -18.41 1.37
CA GLY A 72 19.11 -18.96 0.16
C GLY A 72 20.10 -19.14 -1.00
N SER A 73 21.40 -18.98 -0.74
CA SER A 73 22.47 -19.05 -1.74
C SER A 73 23.21 -20.38 -1.60
N VAL A 74 23.18 -21.19 -2.65
CA VAL A 74 23.94 -22.43 -2.69
C VAL A 74 25.40 -22.09 -3.03
N HIS A 75 26.34 -22.63 -2.27
CA HIS A 75 27.76 -22.53 -2.60
C HIS A 75 28.13 -23.70 -3.52
N SER A 76 28.79 -23.41 -4.64
CA SER A 76 29.29 -24.45 -5.53
C SER A 76 30.46 -25.18 -4.85
N PHE A 77 30.37 -26.51 -4.80
CA PHE A 77 31.51 -27.34 -4.45
C PHE A 77 32.56 -27.16 -5.55
N THR A 78 33.69 -26.53 -5.23
CA THR A 78 34.83 -26.42 -6.14
C THR A 78 35.82 -27.52 -5.78
N PRO A 79 36.00 -28.55 -6.62
CA PRO A 79 36.97 -29.60 -6.35
C PRO A 79 38.37 -28.96 -6.28
N THR A 80 39.13 -29.24 -5.23
CA THR A 80 40.56 -28.92 -5.18
C THR A 80 41.29 -29.67 -6.29
N SER A 81 42.47 -29.22 -6.73
CA SER A 81 43.30 -29.93 -7.74
C SER A 81 43.74 -31.35 -7.34
N GLN A 82 43.35 -31.81 -6.14
CA GLN A 82 43.68 -33.12 -5.54
C GLN A 82 42.50 -34.11 -5.56
N VAL A 83 41.37 -33.74 -6.16
CA VAL A 83 40.17 -34.60 -6.21
C VAL A 83 40.34 -35.69 -7.28
N PRO A 84 39.95 -36.96 -7.03
CA PRO A 84 40.09 -38.03 -8.01
C PRO A 84 39.31 -37.74 -9.32
N GLU A 85 39.94 -37.96 -10.48
CA GLU A 85 39.33 -37.66 -11.80
C GLU A 85 38.00 -38.38 -12.06
N ASN A 86 37.77 -39.53 -11.42
CA ASN A 86 36.55 -40.35 -11.59
C ASN A 86 35.53 -40.18 -10.45
N MET A 87 35.69 -39.18 -9.58
CA MET A 87 34.80 -39.00 -8.44
C MET A 87 33.42 -38.51 -8.87
N THR A 88 32.38 -39.31 -8.64
CA THR A 88 30.99 -38.89 -8.88
C THR A 88 30.50 -38.03 -7.72
N VAL A 89 30.24 -36.74 -7.97
CA VAL A 89 29.69 -35.82 -6.97
C VAL A 89 28.16 -35.81 -7.02
N ALA A 90 27.56 -36.02 -5.86
CA ALA A 90 26.12 -36.09 -5.66
C ALA A 90 25.61 -35.04 -4.65
N ALA A 91 24.29 -34.93 -4.54
CA ALA A 91 23.60 -34.16 -3.50
C ALA A 91 22.55 -35.03 -2.82
N CYS A 92 22.10 -34.61 -1.63
CA CYS A 92 20.98 -35.27 -0.98
C CYS A 92 19.96 -34.32 -0.37
N TYR A 93 18.74 -34.82 -0.21
CA TYR A 93 17.67 -34.13 0.50
C TYR A 93 16.91 -35.02 1.48
N VAL A 94 16.78 -34.55 2.72
CA VAL A 94 16.10 -35.25 3.82
C VAL A 94 15.04 -34.36 4.50
N ARG A 95 13.92 -34.94 4.95
CA ARG A 95 12.79 -34.15 5.46
C ARG A 95 11.88 -34.88 6.45
N TYR A 96 11.30 -34.14 7.41
CA TYR A 96 10.11 -34.59 8.13
C TYR A 96 8.99 -33.53 8.19
N SER A 97 7.74 -33.99 8.28
CA SER A 97 6.54 -33.13 8.23
C SER A 97 6.11 -32.56 9.58
N ASP A 98 6.31 -33.28 10.68
CA ASP A 98 5.82 -32.90 12.03
C ASP A 98 6.85 -33.21 13.12
N ALA A 99 7.09 -32.26 14.02
CA ALA A 99 8.00 -32.38 15.15
C ALA A 99 7.54 -33.40 16.21
N ASN A 100 6.24 -33.73 16.25
CA ASN A 100 5.66 -34.69 17.20
C ASN A 100 5.45 -36.10 16.60
N SER A 101 5.75 -36.32 15.32
CA SER A 101 5.65 -37.66 14.70
C SER A 101 6.93 -38.45 14.92
N ASN A 102 6.79 -39.75 15.27
CA ASN A 102 7.92 -40.63 15.59
C ASN A 102 8.94 -40.68 14.44
N THR A 103 10.19 -40.53 14.83
CA THR A 103 11.37 -40.08 14.09
C THR A 103 12.04 -41.20 13.31
N ARG A 104 11.83 -41.25 11.99
CA ARG A 104 13.01 -41.43 11.12
C ARG A 104 13.69 -40.07 11.09
N SER A 105 14.47 -39.82 12.13
CA SER A 105 15.22 -38.61 12.38
C SER A 105 16.01 -38.20 11.12
N LEU A 106 16.32 -36.90 10.96
CA LEU A 106 17.01 -36.43 9.76
C LEU A 106 18.35 -37.18 9.53
N ASP A 107 19.00 -37.56 10.62
CA ASP A 107 20.17 -38.45 10.70
C ASP A 107 19.90 -39.88 10.21
N GLN A 108 18.76 -40.50 10.56
CA GLN A 108 18.43 -41.82 10.03
C GLN A 108 18.20 -41.78 8.51
N GLN A 109 17.48 -40.76 8.02
CA GLN A 109 17.29 -40.56 6.59
C GLN A 109 18.62 -40.29 5.89
N LEU A 110 19.47 -39.45 6.48
CA LEU A 110 20.79 -39.16 5.94
C LEU A 110 21.65 -40.42 5.90
N THR A 111 21.62 -41.25 6.94
CA THR A 111 22.32 -42.55 6.97
C THR A 111 21.94 -43.42 5.78
N ASN A 112 20.64 -43.62 5.55
CA ASN A 112 20.14 -44.43 4.44
C ASN A 112 20.60 -43.87 3.08
N VAL A 113 20.56 -42.54 2.92
CA VAL A 113 20.99 -41.87 1.70
C VAL A 113 22.50 -42.03 1.47
N LEU A 114 23.32 -41.83 2.49
CA LEU A 114 24.78 -41.95 2.40
C LEU A 114 25.20 -43.39 2.07
N GLU A 115 24.51 -44.39 2.63
CA GLU A 115 24.76 -45.80 2.31
C GLU A 115 24.42 -46.13 0.85
N THR A 116 23.31 -45.61 0.33
CA THR A 116 22.93 -45.77 -1.07
C THR A 116 23.89 -45.04 -2.02
N ALA A 117 24.34 -43.85 -1.64
CA ALA A 117 25.35 -43.10 -2.39
C ALA A 117 26.67 -43.87 -2.47
N ARG A 118 27.12 -44.49 -1.37
CA ARG A 118 28.31 -45.33 -1.35
C ARG A 118 28.20 -46.54 -2.27
N ARG A 119 27.04 -47.20 -2.32
CA ARG A 119 26.78 -48.33 -3.25
C ARG A 119 26.85 -47.91 -4.72
N SER A 120 26.62 -46.63 -5.01
CA SER A 120 26.71 -46.04 -6.35
C SER A 120 28.04 -45.32 -6.59
N ASP A 121 29.02 -45.50 -5.70
CA ASP A 121 30.34 -44.85 -5.71
C ASP A 121 30.28 -43.32 -5.85
N ALA A 122 29.25 -42.72 -5.24
CA ALA A 122 29.00 -41.29 -5.28
C ALA A 122 29.31 -40.64 -3.93
N PHE A 123 30.04 -39.53 -3.96
CA PHE A 123 30.32 -38.72 -2.79
C PHE A 123 29.35 -37.55 -2.70
N ILE A 124 28.86 -37.28 -1.49
CA ILE A 124 27.99 -36.14 -1.20
C ILE A 124 28.77 -35.16 -0.32
N PRO A 125 29.24 -34.01 -0.83
CA PRO A 125 29.82 -32.94 -0.02
C PRO A 125 28.81 -32.40 0.99
N TRP A 126 29.27 -31.89 2.13
CA TRP A 126 28.39 -31.32 3.16
C TRP A 126 27.58 -30.13 2.63
N GLU A 127 28.16 -29.34 1.73
CA GLU A 127 27.53 -28.23 1.02
C GLU A 127 26.32 -28.66 0.17
N HIS A 128 26.26 -29.94 -0.20
CA HIS A 128 25.20 -30.55 -1.01
C HIS A 128 24.23 -31.40 -0.18
N VAL A 129 24.33 -31.32 1.16
CA VAL A 129 23.34 -31.89 2.07
C VAL A 129 22.27 -30.86 2.33
N PHE A 130 21.05 -31.12 1.86
CA PHE A 130 19.90 -30.26 2.08
C PHE A 130 18.90 -30.93 3.01
N ALA A 131 18.27 -30.16 3.90
CA ALA A 131 17.30 -30.71 4.85
C ALA A 131 16.19 -29.72 5.16
N ASP A 132 15.01 -30.24 5.50
CA ASP A 132 13.85 -29.46 5.93
C ASP A 132 13.14 -30.14 7.13
N ALA A 133 13.01 -29.40 8.22
CA ALA A 133 12.42 -29.83 9.49
C ALA A 133 10.99 -29.31 9.69
N ALA A 134 10.07 -30.16 10.11
CA ALA A 134 8.68 -29.81 10.46
C ALA A 134 7.93 -29.01 9.37
N ILE A 135 8.16 -29.34 8.09
CA ILE A 135 7.51 -28.69 6.95
C ILE A 135 7.06 -29.74 5.93
N SER A 136 5.82 -29.61 5.45
CA SER A 136 5.17 -30.60 4.57
C SER A 136 5.71 -30.58 3.13
N ALA A 137 5.80 -31.74 2.48
CA ALA A 137 6.11 -31.87 1.04
C ALA A 137 4.92 -31.53 0.10
N THR A 138 3.82 -31.01 0.64
CA THR A 138 2.68 -30.48 -0.13
C THR A 138 2.92 -29.08 -0.69
N THR A 139 4.07 -28.48 -0.40
CA THR A 139 4.41 -27.14 -0.88
C THR A 139 5.84 -27.11 -1.38
N THR A 140 6.07 -26.30 -2.41
CA THR A 140 7.40 -25.99 -2.92
C THR A 140 8.08 -24.90 -2.08
N ALA A 141 7.34 -24.15 -1.25
CA ALA A 141 7.86 -23.08 -0.39
C ALA A 141 8.64 -23.63 0.83
N ARG A 142 9.61 -24.50 0.55
CA ARG A 142 10.48 -25.22 1.47
C ARG A 142 11.91 -24.77 1.19
N PRO A 143 12.58 -24.02 2.08
CA PRO A 143 13.88 -23.43 1.76
C PRO A 143 14.97 -24.46 1.45
N GLY A 144 15.04 -25.60 2.17
CA GLY A 144 16.00 -26.66 1.89
C GLY A 144 15.78 -27.31 0.52
N TYR A 145 14.51 -27.59 0.18
CA TYR A 145 14.14 -28.05 -1.15
C TYR A 145 14.43 -27.03 -2.25
N GLN A 146 14.19 -25.74 -2.00
CA GLN A 146 14.49 -24.67 -2.96
C GLN A 146 15.99 -24.55 -3.23
N LEU A 147 16.84 -24.74 -2.21
CA LEU A 147 18.29 -24.82 -2.39
C LEU A 147 18.67 -25.99 -3.31
N LEU A 148 18.15 -27.20 -3.05
CA LEU A 148 18.36 -28.35 -3.94
C LEU A 148 17.87 -28.05 -5.36
N ARG A 149 16.65 -27.50 -5.49
CA ARG A 149 16.03 -27.20 -6.78
C ARG A 149 16.86 -26.21 -7.58
N ASN A 150 17.32 -25.12 -6.96
CA ASN A 150 18.20 -24.14 -7.59
C ASN A 150 19.51 -24.77 -8.06
N MET A 151 20.08 -25.70 -7.28
CA MET A 151 21.27 -26.45 -7.66
C MET A 151 21.02 -27.37 -8.87
N VAL A 152 19.89 -28.07 -8.89
CA VAL A 152 19.48 -28.93 -10.02
C VAL A 152 19.17 -28.10 -11.28
N GLU A 153 18.60 -26.92 -11.12
CA GLU A 153 18.30 -25.95 -12.20
C GLU A 153 19.54 -25.14 -12.65
N SER A 154 20.68 -25.26 -11.98
CA SER A 154 21.92 -24.59 -12.39
C SER A 154 22.54 -25.24 -13.63
N THR A 155 23.24 -24.44 -14.46
CA THR A 155 23.97 -24.94 -15.64
C THR A 155 25.25 -25.69 -15.28
N GLU A 156 25.59 -25.77 -13.99
CA GLU A 156 26.71 -26.57 -13.53
C GLU A 156 26.49 -28.06 -13.85
N THR A 157 27.58 -28.79 -14.10
CA THR A 157 27.53 -30.24 -14.41
C THR A 157 27.40 -31.11 -13.16
N ILE A 158 27.59 -30.50 -11.98
CA ILE A 158 27.56 -31.15 -10.67
C ILE A 158 26.35 -30.62 -9.88
N PRO A 159 25.69 -31.41 -9.02
CA PRO A 159 25.78 -32.86 -8.87
C PRO A 159 25.18 -33.66 -10.03
N VAL A 160 25.76 -34.83 -10.33
CA VAL A 160 25.27 -35.75 -11.36
C VAL A 160 24.11 -36.62 -10.85
N VAL A 161 24.12 -36.92 -9.54
CA VAL A 161 23.11 -37.77 -8.89
C VAL A 161 22.53 -37.05 -7.66
N ILE A 162 21.22 -37.15 -7.49
CA ILE A 162 20.48 -36.66 -6.32
C ILE A 162 19.96 -37.88 -5.56
N PHE A 163 20.23 -37.95 -4.26
CA PHE A 163 19.73 -38.99 -3.37
C PHE A 163 18.68 -38.46 -2.40
N VAL A 164 17.62 -39.22 -2.19
CA VAL A 164 16.62 -38.95 -1.14
C VAL A 164 16.27 -40.23 -0.41
N ASP A 165 15.74 -40.17 0.80
CA ASP A 165 15.35 -41.40 1.51
C ASP A 165 14.19 -42.10 0.77
N GLN A 166 13.13 -41.33 0.45
CA GLN A 166 11.96 -41.78 -0.30
C GLN A 166 11.39 -40.63 -1.15
N LEU A 167 10.65 -40.94 -2.23
CA LEU A 167 10.07 -39.92 -3.12
C LEU A 167 9.12 -38.94 -2.40
N ASP A 168 8.37 -39.42 -1.40
CA ASP A 168 7.41 -38.62 -0.62
C ASP A 168 8.09 -37.57 0.29
N ARG A 169 9.41 -37.69 0.49
CA ARG A 169 10.24 -36.67 1.14
C ARG A 169 10.42 -35.49 0.23
N LEU A 170 10.64 -35.75 -1.06
CA LEU A 170 10.91 -34.75 -2.07
C LEU A 170 9.64 -34.05 -2.52
N HIS A 171 8.59 -34.78 -2.93
CA HIS A 171 7.31 -34.19 -3.34
C HIS A 171 6.12 -35.05 -2.92
N ARG A 172 5.01 -34.40 -2.56
CA ARG A 172 3.68 -35.04 -2.49
C ARG A 172 2.66 -34.38 -3.42
N ASP A 173 3.11 -33.42 -4.22
CA ASP A 173 2.34 -32.73 -5.25
C ASP A 173 2.71 -33.30 -6.62
N LEU A 174 1.72 -33.84 -7.33
CA LEU A 174 1.92 -34.55 -8.60
C LEU A 174 2.48 -33.63 -9.69
N VAL A 175 2.08 -32.35 -9.71
CA VAL A 175 2.53 -31.39 -10.72
C VAL A 175 4.01 -31.08 -10.52
N GLU A 176 4.40 -30.74 -9.29
CA GLU A 176 5.79 -30.47 -8.93
C GLU A 176 6.68 -31.70 -9.15
N ALA A 177 6.22 -32.90 -8.74
CA ALA A 177 6.97 -34.13 -8.94
C ALA A 177 7.29 -34.36 -10.43
N ASN A 178 6.33 -34.10 -11.32
CA ASN A 178 6.54 -34.21 -12.76
C ASN A 178 7.43 -33.10 -13.33
N GLN A 179 7.30 -31.86 -12.84
CA GLN A 179 8.17 -30.75 -13.25
C GLN A 179 9.62 -31.03 -12.87
N PHE A 180 9.87 -31.44 -11.62
CA PHE A 180 11.21 -31.75 -11.13
C PHE A 180 11.87 -32.89 -11.94
N ARG A 181 11.11 -33.95 -12.26
CA ARG A 181 11.58 -35.04 -13.14
C ARG A 181 12.01 -34.50 -14.52
N ARG A 182 11.22 -33.61 -15.13
CA ARG A 182 11.56 -33.03 -16.44
C ARG A 182 12.81 -32.16 -16.37
N ILE A 183 13.02 -31.44 -15.26
CA ILE A 183 14.24 -30.65 -15.04
C ILE A 183 15.45 -31.58 -14.96
N LEU A 184 15.37 -32.64 -14.15
CA LEU A 184 16.43 -33.66 -14.05
C LEU A 184 16.80 -34.23 -15.42
N GLU A 185 15.80 -34.64 -16.21
CA GLU A 185 16.01 -35.13 -17.58
C GLU A 185 16.68 -34.09 -18.48
N SER A 186 16.22 -32.83 -18.44
CA SER A 186 16.78 -31.75 -19.26
C SER A 186 18.22 -31.37 -18.89
N ARG A 187 18.63 -31.69 -17.66
CA ARG A 187 19.98 -31.43 -17.14
C ARG A 187 20.84 -32.68 -17.07
N HIS A 188 20.36 -33.81 -17.60
CA HIS A 188 21.05 -35.10 -17.57
C HIS A 188 21.46 -35.54 -16.15
N ARG A 189 20.61 -35.27 -15.16
CA ARG A 189 20.83 -35.63 -13.75
C ARG A 189 19.96 -36.83 -13.36
N ARG A 190 20.49 -37.70 -12.50
CA ARG A 190 19.81 -38.91 -12.01
C ARG A 190 19.25 -38.70 -10.60
N LEU A 191 18.04 -39.19 -10.33
CA LEU A 191 17.43 -39.23 -9.00
C LEU A 191 17.36 -40.68 -8.52
N MET A 192 17.87 -40.92 -7.31
CA MET A 192 17.82 -42.22 -6.66
C MET A 192 17.24 -42.11 -5.24
N THR A 193 16.55 -43.15 -4.80
CA THR A 193 16.05 -43.23 -3.43
C THR A 193 16.67 -44.39 -2.65
N ALA A 194 16.68 -44.29 -1.32
CA ALA A 194 17.17 -45.37 -0.47
C ALA A 194 16.28 -46.62 -0.52
N ASP A 195 15.00 -46.49 -0.87
CA ASP A 195 14.07 -47.60 -1.08
C ASP A 195 14.07 -48.18 -2.50
N GLY A 196 15.02 -47.78 -3.35
CA GLY A 196 15.34 -48.47 -4.61
C GLY A 196 14.75 -47.87 -5.89
N TYR A 197 14.14 -46.68 -5.83
CA TYR A 197 13.77 -45.94 -7.04
C TYR A 197 15.00 -45.36 -7.72
N ASP A 198 15.00 -45.41 -9.05
CA ASP A 198 16.06 -44.87 -9.91
C ASP A 198 15.43 -44.28 -11.17
N SER A 199 15.67 -42.99 -11.42
CA SER A 199 15.10 -42.25 -12.56
C SER A 199 15.57 -42.74 -13.93
N THR A 200 16.64 -43.53 -14.00
CA THR A 200 17.17 -44.10 -15.26
C THR A 200 16.55 -45.45 -15.63
N ASN A 201 15.81 -46.08 -14.72
CA ASN A 201 15.14 -47.34 -14.99
C ASN A 201 13.99 -47.15 -16.01
N GLY A 202 13.79 -48.12 -16.92
CA GLY A 202 12.71 -48.09 -17.90
C GLY A 202 11.30 -48.01 -17.28
N PHE A 203 11.13 -48.48 -16.04
CA PHE A 203 9.88 -48.38 -15.27
C PHE A 203 9.78 -47.10 -14.39
N ALA A 204 10.80 -46.25 -14.36
CA ALA A 204 10.89 -45.11 -13.45
C ALA A 204 9.72 -44.11 -13.61
N LYS A 205 9.23 -43.89 -14.83
CA LYS A 205 8.08 -43.00 -15.08
C LYS A 205 6.81 -43.51 -14.40
N VAL A 206 6.57 -44.82 -14.42
CA VAL A 206 5.39 -45.44 -13.80
C VAL A 206 5.54 -45.44 -12.28
N ALA A 207 6.70 -45.84 -11.77
CA ALA A 207 6.99 -45.82 -10.33
C ALA A 207 6.86 -44.41 -9.73
N HIS A 208 7.30 -43.38 -10.45
CA HIS A 208 7.19 -41.98 -10.03
C HIS A 208 5.74 -41.51 -9.99
N ALA A 209 4.94 -41.85 -11.00
CA ALA A 209 3.52 -41.50 -11.06
C ALA A 209 2.72 -42.17 -9.93
N PHE A 210 2.97 -43.46 -9.67
CA PHE A 210 2.30 -44.21 -8.60
C PHE A 210 2.65 -43.65 -7.22
N SER A 211 3.93 -43.41 -6.96
CA SER A 211 4.40 -42.83 -5.68
C SER A 211 3.81 -41.45 -5.43
N SER A 212 3.68 -40.63 -6.49
CA SER A 212 3.07 -39.30 -6.40
C SER A 212 1.58 -39.39 -6.08
N LEU A 213 0.85 -40.31 -6.71
CA LEU A 213 -0.57 -40.56 -6.44
C LEU A 213 -0.80 -41.06 -5.02
N GLU A 214 0.01 -42.00 -4.54
CA GLU A 214 -0.06 -42.51 -3.17
C GLU A 214 0.16 -41.38 -2.14
N GLY A 215 1.13 -40.51 -2.40
CA GLY A 215 1.39 -39.33 -1.57
C GLY A 215 0.18 -38.39 -1.46
N GLU A 216 -0.49 -38.11 -2.59
CA GLU A 216 -1.69 -37.27 -2.66
C GLU A 216 -2.87 -37.92 -1.92
N MET A 217 -3.12 -39.21 -2.17
CA MET A 217 -4.16 -39.98 -1.48
C MET A 217 -3.94 -40.00 0.04
N TYR A 218 -2.71 -40.16 0.50
CA TYR A 218 -2.36 -40.12 1.92
C TYR A 218 -2.72 -38.78 2.55
N ILE A 219 -2.44 -37.66 1.86
CA ILE A 219 -2.79 -36.32 2.34
C ILE A 219 -4.29 -36.15 2.46
N ASP A 220 -5.06 -36.60 1.46
CA ASP A 220 -6.51 -36.47 1.48
C ASP A 220 -7.15 -37.33 2.56
N GLN A 221 -6.67 -38.57 2.75
CA GLN A 221 -7.08 -39.40 3.88
C GLN A 221 -6.74 -38.75 5.23
N LEU A 222 -5.56 -38.13 5.35
CA LEU A 222 -5.16 -37.42 6.57
C LEU A 222 -6.07 -36.22 6.83
N LYS A 223 -6.41 -35.41 5.82
CA LYS A 223 -7.36 -34.29 5.94
C LYS A 223 -8.71 -34.78 6.46
N VAL A 224 -9.23 -35.86 5.89
CA VAL A 224 -10.52 -36.45 6.31
C VAL A 224 -10.45 -36.95 7.76
N LYS A 225 -9.38 -37.66 8.14
CA LYS A 225 -9.20 -38.16 9.52
C LYS A 225 -9.09 -37.03 10.54
N VAL A 226 -8.30 -35.99 10.23
CA VAL A 226 -8.12 -34.82 11.11
C VAL A 226 -9.44 -34.04 11.22
N ASP A 227 -10.15 -33.83 10.12
CA ASP A 227 -11.43 -33.14 10.12
C ASP A 227 -12.50 -33.89 10.94
N ARG A 228 -12.58 -35.22 10.78
CA ARG A 228 -13.44 -36.07 11.62
C ARG A 228 -13.07 -35.98 13.09
N GLY A 229 -11.80 -36.18 13.44
CA GLY A 229 -11.33 -36.10 14.82
C GLY A 229 -11.58 -34.74 15.48
N MET A 230 -11.38 -33.64 14.76
CA MET A 230 -11.70 -32.29 15.25
C MET A 230 -13.21 -32.06 15.38
N THR A 231 -14.00 -32.58 14.43
CA THR A 231 -15.46 -32.52 14.45
C THR A 231 -16.02 -33.27 15.65
N ASP A 232 -15.54 -34.48 15.90
CA ASP A 232 -15.98 -35.31 17.04
C ASP A 232 -15.54 -34.70 18.36
N ALA A 233 -14.31 -34.17 18.43
CA ALA A 233 -13.84 -33.43 19.61
C ALA A 233 -14.74 -32.22 19.90
N PHE A 234 -15.11 -31.45 18.88
CA PHE A 234 -16.01 -30.31 19.03
C PHE A 234 -17.42 -30.73 19.50
N LYS A 235 -17.99 -31.77 18.89
CA LYS A 235 -19.30 -32.34 19.28
C LYS A 235 -19.32 -32.81 20.74
N ASN A 236 -18.21 -33.41 21.20
CA ASN A 236 -18.03 -33.87 22.58
C ASN A 236 -17.67 -32.72 23.56
N GLY A 237 -17.78 -31.46 23.14
CA GLY A 237 -17.51 -30.30 24.00
C GLY A 237 -16.04 -30.08 24.34
N LYS A 238 -15.12 -30.76 23.66
CA LYS A 238 -13.68 -30.52 23.75
C LYS A 238 -13.32 -29.27 22.95
N HIS A 239 -12.28 -28.58 23.40
CA HIS A 239 -11.84 -27.36 22.74
C HIS A 239 -10.85 -27.66 21.61
N VAL A 240 -11.16 -27.22 20.39
CA VAL A 240 -10.32 -27.48 19.19
C VAL A 240 -9.25 -26.41 18.95
N SER A 241 -9.32 -25.26 19.63
CA SER A 241 -8.38 -24.12 19.49
C SER A 241 -7.90 -23.59 20.84
N ALA A 242 -7.47 -22.33 20.98
CA ALA A 242 -7.34 -21.68 22.29
C ALA A 242 -8.70 -21.06 22.68
N PRO A 243 -9.18 -21.21 23.94
CA PRO A 243 -10.45 -20.61 24.34
C PRO A 243 -10.38 -19.07 24.27
N PRO A 244 -11.49 -18.39 23.95
CA PRO A 244 -11.53 -16.93 23.99
C PRO A 244 -11.44 -16.41 25.42
N THR A 245 -11.08 -15.13 25.59
CA THR A 245 -11.10 -14.42 26.88
C THR A 245 -12.43 -14.64 27.63
N GLY A 246 -12.38 -14.89 28.93
CA GLY A 246 -13.55 -15.30 29.74
C GLY A 246 -13.64 -16.81 29.98
N TYR A 247 -12.81 -17.61 29.30
CA TYR A 247 -12.74 -19.06 29.50
C TYR A 247 -11.30 -19.52 29.69
N LYS A 248 -11.12 -20.60 30.46
CA LYS A 248 -9.82 -21.26 30.67
C LYS A 248 -9.91 -22.77 30.50
N LEU A 249 -8.78 -23.40 30.22
CA LEU A 249 -8.66 -24.86 30.17
C LEU A 249 -8.22 -25.37 31.54
N VAL A 250 -8.96 -26.32 32.09
CA VAL A 250 -8.62 -27.04 33.33
C VAL A 250 -8.47 -28.52 33.03
N GLU A 251 -7.57 -29.17 33.76
CA GLU A 251 -7.33 -30.61 33.62
C GLU A 251 -8.53 -31.39 34.16
N CYS A 252 -8.92 -32.43 33.41
CA CYS A 252 -9.94 -33.36 33.84
C CYS A 252 -9.34 -34.30 34.87
N LYS A 253 -10.07 -34.53 35.97
CA LYS A 253 -9.68 -35.43 37.06
C LYS A 253 -10.73 -36.54 37.20
N ASP A 254 -10.29 -37.75 37.54
CA ASP A 254 -11.16 -38.87 37.89
C ASP A 254 -11.81 -38.69 39.29
N ALA A 255 -12.60 -39.66 39.74
CA ALA A 255 -13.30 -39.60 41.02
C ALA A 255 -12.31 -39.58 42.21
N GLU A 256 -11.10 -40.10 42.00
CA GLU A 256 -10.00 -40.19 42.94
C GLU A 256 -9.06 -38.96 42.91
N GLY A 257 -9.29 -38.01 41.98
CA GLY A 257 -8.55 -36.76 41.85
C GLY A 257 -7.30 -36.83 40.98
N ASN A 258 -7.03 -37.96 40.32
CA ASN A 258 -5.92 -38.14 39.39
C ASN A 258 -6.27 -37.56 38.01
N VAL A 259 -5.24 -37.09 37.30
CA VAL A 259 -5.41 -36.49 35.98
C VAL A 259 -5.77 -37.56 34.95
N ILE A 260 -6.86 -37.35 34.22
CA ILE A 260 -7.30 -38.26 33.16
C ILE A 260 -6.36 -38.11 31.95
N ILE A 261 -5.75 -39.22 31.54
CA ILE A 261 -4.88 -39.29 30.35
C ILE A 261 -5.66 -39.95 29.22
N ASN A 262 -5.72 -39.30 28.06
CA ASN A 262 -6.39 -39.85 26.89
C ASN A 262 -5.55 -40.94 26.19
N SER A 263 -6.14 -41.61 25.20
CA SER A 263 -5.51 -42.68 24.41
C SER A 263 -4.20 -42.29 23.71
N ASN A 264 -3.90 -40.99 23.58
CA ASN A 264 -2.67 -40.47 23.01
C ASN A 264 -1.62 -40.08 24.07
N SER A 265 -1.76 -40.57 25.31
CA SER A 265 -0.88 -40.25 26.44
C SER A 265 -0.83 -38.75 26.78
N ARG A 266 -1.92 -38.01 26.54
CA ARG A 266 -2.03 -36.58 26.87
C ARG A 266 -3.08 -36.33 27.93
N VAL A 267 -2.82 -35.36 28.80
CA VAL A 267 -3.78 -34.86 29.80
C VAL A 267 -5.04 -34.34 29.10
N GLU A 268 -6.19 -34.88 29.51
CA GLU A 268 -7.48 -34.41 29.06
C GLU A 268 -7.83 -33.08 29.75
N ARG A 269 -8.33 -32.11 28.98
CA ARG A 269 -8.67 -30.77 29.47
C ARG A 269 -10.08 -30.39 29.04
N LYS A 270 -10.81 -29.73 29.94
CA LYS A 270 -12.14 -29.17 29.68
C LYS A 270 -12.11 -27.64 29.76
N VAL A 271 -13.04 -27.01 29.07
CA VAL A 271 -13.24 -25.56 29.15
C VAL A 271 -14.13 -25.24 30.33
N VAL A 272 -13.70 -24.29 31.15
CA VAL A 272 -14.52 -23.71 32.22
C VAL A 272 -14.53 -22.20 32.09
N ILE A 273 -15.51 -21.56 32.70
CA ILE A 273 -15.58 -20.10 32.81
C ILE A 273 -14.43 -19.63 33.71
N ASP A 274 -13.80 -18.53 33.32
CA ASP A 274 -12.83 -17.83 34.14
C ASP A 274 -13.50 -16.62 34.77
N ASP A 275 -13.84 -16.69 36.06
CA ASP A 275 -14.77 -15.74 36.69
C ASP A 275 -14.31 -14.28 36.61
N GLU A 276 -13.01 -14.02 36.78
CA GLU A 276 -12.43 -12.66 36.68
C GLU A 276 -12.59 -12.10 35.27
N ALA A 277 -12.16 -12.86 34.26
CA ALA A 277 -12.29 -12.46 32.87
C ALA A 277 -13.74 -12.41 32.40
N ALA A 278 -14.60 -13.30 32.91
CA ALA A 278 -16.03 -13.34 32.61
C ALA A 278 -16.75 -12.07 33.09
N GLU A 279 -16.39 -11.53 34.25
CA GLU A 279 -16.98 -10.28 34.75
C GLU A 279 -16.62 -9.09 33.85
N VAL A 280 -15.37 -9.03 33.37
CA VAL A 280 -14.96 -8.02 32.38
C VAL A 280 -15.76 -8.14 31.08
N ILE A 281 -16.03 -9.36 30.61
CA ILE A 281 -16.88 -9.58 29.43
C ILE A 281 -18.31 -9.07 29.69
N ARG A 282 -18.93 -9.39 30.83
CA ARG A 282 -20.28 -8.87 31.17
C ARG A 282 -20.29 -7.34 31.20
N ARG A 283 -19.26 -6.73 31.79
CA ARG A 283 -19.10 -5.26 31.85
C ARG A 283 -18.95 -4.65 30.45
N ILE A 284 -18.22 -5.28 29.53
CA ILE A 284 -18.13 -4.85 28.13
C ILE A 284 -19.50 -4.80 27.48
N PHE A 285 -20.31 -5.84 27.66
CA PHE A 285 -21.65 -5.90 27.10
C PHE A 285 -22.57 -4.82 27.70
N LYS A 286 -22.52 -4.58 29.02
CA LYS A 286 -23.27 -3.49 29.68
C LYS A 286 -22.85 -2.11 29.20
N MET A 287 -21.54 -1.80 29.20
CA MET A 287 -21.00 -0.53 28.71
C MET A 287 -21.40 -0.26 27.25
N TYR A 288 -21.48 -1.30 26.43
CA TYR A 288 -21.92 -1.18 25.05
C TYR A 288 -23.43 -1.00 24.94
N ALA A 289 -24.22 -1.94 25.46
CA ALA A 289 -25.66 -1.99 25.26
C ALA A 289 -26.42 -0.90 26.04
N GLU A 290 -26.09 -0.72 27.32
CA GLU A 290 -26.80 0.13 28.28
C GLU A 290 -26.21 1.54 28.32
N GLU A 291 -24.91 1.68 28.61
CA GLU A 291 -24.23 3.00 28.71
C GLU A 291 -23.94 3.64 27.34
N LYS A 292 -24.19 2.88 26.29
CA LYS A 292 -24.11 3.32 24.90
C LYS A 292 -22.74 3.86 24.49
N LEU A 293 -21.65 3.30 25.04
CA LEU A 293 -20.27 3.60 24.66
C LEU A 293 -19.85 2.94 23.34
N SER A 294 -18.91 3.57 22.62
CA SER A 294 -18.34 2.98 21.40
C SER A 294 -17.26 1.94 21.74
N PRO A 295 -17.00 0.93 20.88
CA PRO A 295 -15.97 -0.07 21.15
C PRO A 295 -14.57 0.53 21.39
N ALA A 296 -14.25 1.67 20.76
CA ALA A 296 -13.00 2.38 20.99
C ALA A 296 -12.93 3.05 22.38
N LYS A 297 -14.05 3.60 22.86
CA LYS A 297 -14.14 4.21 24.20
C LYS A 297 -14.09 3.14 25.28
N ILE A 298 -14.78 2.00 25.07
CA ILE A 298 -14.74 0.84 25.95
C ILE A 298 -13.29 0.32 26.08
N ALA A 299 -12.60 0.12 24.96
CA ALA A 299 -11.20 -0.30 24.97
C ALA A 299 -10.30 0.64 25.79
N LYS A 300 -10.47 1.96 25.64
CA LYS A 300 -9.71 2.96 26.39
C LYS A 300 -9.98 2.92 27.90
N VAL A 301 -11.23 2.68 28.31
CA VAL A 301 -11.60 2.53 29.73
C VAL A 301 -10.90 1.31 30.32
N LEU A 302 -10.98 0.16 29.64
CA LEU A 302 -10.39 -1.10 30.10
C LEU A 302 -8.86 -1.07 30.16
N ASP A 303 -8.21 -0.39 29.20
CA ASP A 303 -6.76 -0.17 29.19
C ASP A 303 -6.31 0.74 30.34
N GLY A 304 -7.08 1.79 30.65
CA GLY A 304 -6.76 2.72 31.73
C GLY A 304 -6.84 2.09 33.12
N GLU A 305 -7.68 1.07 33.28
CA GLU A 305 -7.91 0.36 34.54
C GLU A 305 -7.10 -0.94 34.67
N SER A 306 -6.36 -1.34 33.63
CA SER A 306 -5.66 -2.64 33.57
C SER A 306 -6.60 -3.80 33.91
N ALA A 307 -7.80 -3.82 33.32
CA ALA A 307 -8.92 -4.70 33.71
C ALA A 307 -8.61 -6.21 33.71
N LEU A 308 -7.55 -6.63 33.01
CA LEU A 308 -6.95 -7.96 33.14
C LEU A 308 -5.43 -7.82 33.07
N GLU A 309 -4.72 -8.49 33.96
CA GLU A 309 -3.27 -8.39 34.04
C GLU A 309 -2.60 -8.80 32.71
N GLY A 310 -1.67 -7.98 32.22
CA GLY A 310 -0.95 -8.23 30.97
C GLY A 310 -1.76 -8.06 29.66
N SER A 311 -3.03 -7.63 29.73
CA SER A 311 -3.89 -7.44 28.55
C SER A 311 -3.81 -6.02 27.98
N ARG A 312 -3.92 -5.89 26.65
CA ARG A 312 -4.14 -4.61 25.95
C ARG A 312 -5.42 -4.68 25.12
N TRP A 313 -6.27 -3.67 25.26
CA TRP A 313 -7.60 -3.62 24.70
C TRP A 313 -7.62 -2.78 23.42
N GLY A 314 -7.92 -3.44 22.31
CA GLY A 314 -8.13 -2.78 21.02
C GLY A 314 -9.62 -2.64 20.71
N GLN A 315 -9.99 -1.61 19.93
CA GLN A 315 -11.35 -1.49 19.37
C GLN A 315 -11.78 -2.76 18.62
N SER A 316 -10.87 -3.36 17.85
CA SER A 316 -11.12 -4.59 17.09
C SER A 316 -11.40 -5.78 18.02
N SER A 317 -10.63 -5.92 19.10
CA SER A 317 -10.81 -6.98 20.09
C SER A 317 -12.18 -6.88 20.77
N VAL A 318 -12.56 -5.69 21.23
CA VAL A 318 -13.90 -5.44 21.82
C VAL A 318 -15.01 -5.76 20.81
N THR A 319 -14.84 -5.34 19.55
CA THR A 319 -15.82 -5.62 18.49
C THR A 319 -15.96 -7.12 18.20
N GLN A 320 -14.86 -7.88 18.22
CA GLN A 320 -14.89 -9.33 18.05
C GLN A 320 -15.57 -10.03 19.23
N MET A 321 -15.36 -9.54 20.46
CA MET A 321 -16.02 -10.08 21.65
C MET A 321 -17.54 -9.88 21.61
N LEU A 322 -18.00 -8.68 21.24
CA LEU A 322 -19.43 -8.39 21.09
C LEU A 322 -20.14 -9.28 20.05
N LYS A 323 -19.39 -9.86 19.11
CA LYS A 323 -19.90 -10.75 18.05
C LYS A 323 -19.74 -12.24 18.37
N ASN A 324 -19.12 -12.59 19.50
CA ASN A 324 -18.77 -13.96 19.81
C ASN A 324 -19.91 -14.69 20.53
N GLU A 325 -20.68 -15.48 19.78
CA GLU A 325 -21.82 -16.27 20.28
C GLU A 325 -21.43 -17.30 21.35
N LYS A 326 -20.14 -17.61 21.52
CA LYS A 326 -19.69 -18.50 22.59
C LYS A 326 -20.11 -17.99 23.97
N TYR A 327 -20.20 -16.67 24.16
CA TYR A 327 -20.57 -16.04 25.42
C TYR A 327 -22.03 -16.29 25.86
N ILE A 328 -22.92 -16.65 24.93
CA ILE A 328 -24.30 -17.08 25.24
C ILE A 328 -24.44 -18.60 25.37
N GLY A 329 -23.32 -19.34 25.28
CA GLY A 329 -23.30 -20.81 25.28
C GLY A 329 -23.47 -21.43 23.90
N ARG A 330 -23.59 -20.64 22.82
CA ARG A 330 -23.75 -21.16 21.45
C ARG A 330 -22.39 -21.24 20.75
N TRP A 331 -21.88 -22.46 20.57
CA TRP A 331 -20.56 -22.68 20.00
C TRP A 331 -20.70 -23.16 18.56
N THR A 332 -20.04 -22.48 17.63
CA THR A 332 -20.10 -22.79 16.19
C THR A 332 -18.72 -23.13 15.65
N TRP A 333 -18.60 -24.26 14.97
CA TRP A 333 -17.39 -24.74 14.29
C TRP A 333 -17.52 -24.61 12.77
N LYS A 334 -16.38 -24.60 12.07
CA LYS A 334 -16.29 -24.46 10.60
C LYS A 334 -16.99 -23.22 10.03
N LYS A 335 -16.89 -22.04 10.67
CA LYS A 335 -17.43 -20.78 10.09
C LYS A 335 -16.77 -20.41 8.73
N THR A 336 -15.52 -20.84 8.53
CA THR A 336 -14.73 -20.55 7.32
C THR A 336 -13.87 -21.75 6.93
N THR A 337 -13.66 -21.94 5.64
CA THR A 337 -12.71 -22.92 5.07
C THR A 337 -11.61 -22.21 4.27
N ARG A 338 -10.43 -22.83 4.17
CA ARG A 338 -9.34 -22.32 3.34
C ARG A 338 -9.38 -23.00 1.98
N VAL A 339 -9.52 -22.20 0.93
CA VAL A 339 -9.48 -22.65 -0.46
C VAL A 339 -8.20 -22.13 -1.08
N GLN A 340 -7.43 -23.02 -1.70
CA GLN A 340 -6.27 -22.64 -2.47
C GLN A 340 -6.68 -22.37 -3.92
N ASP A 341 -6.21 -21.24 -4.45
CA ASP A 341 -6.33 -20.95 -5.87
C ASP A 341 -5.42 -21.90 -6.66
N PRO A 342 -5.96 -22.70 -7.60
CA PRO A 342 -5.18 -23.70 -8.33
C PRO A 342 -4.17 -23.08 -9.30
N VAL A 343 -4.34 -21.82 -9.70
CA VAL A 343 -3.47 -21.13 -10.66
C VAL A 343 -2.42 -20.29 -9.92
N THR A 344 -2.85 -19.52 -8.91
CA THR A 344 -1.93 -18.60 -8.22
C THR A 344 -1.27 -19.22 -6.98
N GLY A 345 -1.73 -20.39 -6.54
CA GLY A 345 -1.29 -21.05 -5.31
C GLY A 345 -1.68 -20.29 -4.03
N LYS A 346 -2.36 -19.14 -4.14
CA LYS A 346 -2.74 -18.29 -3.00
C LYS A 346 -3.88 -18.94 -2.23
N GLN A 347 -3.78 -18.93 -0.90
CA GLN A 347 -4.89 -19.37 -0.05
C GLN A 347 -5.82 -18.20 0.25
N ARG A 348 -7.12 -18.45 0.13
CA ARG A 348 -8.19 -17.54 0.55
C ARG A 348 -9.09 -18.22 1.57
N SER A 349 -9.54 -17.46 2.56
CA SER A 349 -10.56 -17.91 3.50
C SER A 349 -11.94 -17.63 2.91
N VAL A 350 -12.76 -18.66 2.76
CA VAL A 350 -14.12 -18.58 2.22
C VAL A 350 -15.10 -18.92 3.35
N PRO A 351 -16.20 -18.17 3.54
CA PRO A 351 -17.24 -18.54 4.50
C PRO A 351 -17.89 -19.86 4.11
N VAL A 352 -18.14 -20.71 5.09
CA VAL A 352 -18.88 -21.97 4.90
C VAL A 352 -20.38 -21.67 4.99
N PRO A 353 -21.23 -22.26 4.13
CA PRO A 353 -22.69 -22.15 4.21
C PRO A 353 -23.21 -22.47 5.61
N GLU A 354 -24.36 -21.91 6.00
CA GLU A 354 -24.84 -22.06 7.37
C GLU A 354 -25.27 -23.48 7.72
N GLU A 355 -25.74 -24.23 6.73
CA GLU A 355 -26.23 -25.60 6.87
C GLU A 355 -25.08 -26.59 7.15
N GLU A 356 -23.86 -26.28 6.72
CA GLU A 356 -22.66 -27.08 6.93
C GLU A 356 -21.93 -26.75 8.25
N ARG A 357 -22.36 -25.69 8.96
CA ARG A 357 -21.75 -25.29 10.23
C ARG A 357 -22.26 -26.19 11.36
N LEU A 358 -21.33 -26.68 12.16
CA LEU A 358 -21.68 -27.44 13.36
C LEU A 358 -21.91 -26.48 14.52
N VAL A 359 -23.13 -26.49 15.06
CA VAL A 359 -23.52 -25.70 16.23
C VAL A 359 -23.82 -26.64 17.38
N VAL A 360 -23.21 -26.39 18.53
CA VAL A 360 -23.48 -27.11 19.78
C VAL A 360 -23.74 -26.08 20.88
N GLU A 361 -24.76 -26.35 21.70
CA GLU A 361 -25.13 -25.49 22.81
C GLU A 361 -24.57 -26.03 24.13
N PHE A 362 -23.93 -25.15 24.88
CA PHE A 362 -23.37 -25.39 26.22
C PHE A 362 -23.92 -24.35 27.20
N PRO A 363 -25.16 -24.53 27.69
CA PRO A 363 -25.80 -23.58 28.61
C PRO A 363 -24.97 -23.33 29.88
N GLU A 364 -24.25 -24.35 30.36
CA GLU A 364 -23.38 -24.30 31.54
C GLU A 364 -22.13 -23.42 31.34
N ARG A 365 -21.83 -23.04 30.09
CA ARG A 365 -20.69 -22.19 29.70
C ARG A 365 -21.11 -20.78 29.34
N ARG A 366 -22.35 -20.38 29.63
CA ARG A 366 -22.87 -19.03 29.35
C ARG A 366 -22.24 -18.01 30.30
N ILE A 367 -21.64 -16.97 29.73
CA ILE A 367 -21.08 -15.82 30.47
C ILE A 367 -22.06 -14.63 30.46
N VAL A 368 -22.66 -14.37 29.29
CA VAL A 368 -23.54 -13.22 29.05
C VAL A 368 -25.00 -13.71 29.05
N PRO A 369 -25.88 -13.12 29.87
CA PRO A 369 -27.31 -13.40 29.82
C PRO A 369 -27.92 -13.11 28.45
N GLN A 370 -28.95 -13.85 28.06
CA GLN A 370 -29.58 -13.74 26.74
C GLN A 370 -30.09 -12.32 26.46
N GLU A 371 -30.75 -11.70 27.44
CA GLU A 371 -31.29 -10.33 27.34
C GLU A 371 -30.20 -9.29 27.04
N LEU A 372 -29.05 -9.38 27.72
CA LEU A 372 -27.93 -8.47 27.53
C LEU A 372 -27.27 -8.66 26.16
N TRP A 373 -27.21 -9.90 25.66
CA TRP A 373 -26.74 -10.20 24.32
C TRP A 373 -27.66 -9.61 23.25
N GLU A 374 -28.98 -9.80 23.39
CA GLU A 374 -29.97 -9.26 22.47
C GLU A 374 -29.93 -7.73 22.41
N ALA A 375 -29.78 -7.07 23.55
CA ALA A 375 -29.58 -5.62 23.62
C ALA A 375 -28.33 -5.15 22.86
N ALA A 376 -27.22 -5.90 22.96
CA ALA A 376 -25.99 -5.61 22.21
C ALA A 376 -26.16 -5.84 20.70
N VAL A 377 -26.84 -6.91 20.29
CA VAL A 377 -27.14 -7.20 18.87
C VAL A 377 -28.06 -6.15 18.27
N SER A 378 -29.12 -5.76 18.98
CA SER A 378 -30.05 -4.72 18.53
C SER A 378 -29.33 -3.39 18.29
N ARG A 379 -28.50 -2.96 19.26
CA ARG A 379 -27.65 -1.79 19.12
C ARG A 379 -26.66 -1.90 17.96
N MET A 380 -26.03 -3.05 17.76
CA MET A 380 -25.17 -3.27 16.60
C MET A 380 -25.92 -3.09 15.28
N ALA A 381 -27.17 -3.57 15.20
CA ALA A 381 -28.01 -3.38 14.02
C ALA A 381 -28.39 -1.90 13.81
N GLU A 382 -28.74 -1.17 14.88
CA GLU A 382 -28.97 0.28 14.84
C GLU A 382 -27.76 1.03 14.27
N VAL A 383 -26.57 0.82 14.82
CA VAL A 383 -25.33 1.50 14.39
C VAL A 383 -24.86 1.03 13.00
N SER A 384 -25.12 -0.23 12.63
CA SER A 384 -24.75 -0.76 11.32
C SER A 384 -25.60 -0.20 10.18
N ARG A 385 -26.89 0.09 10.41
CA ARG A 385 -27.77 0.72 9.40
C ARG A 385 -27.28 2.11 9.00
N ASP A 386 -26.64 2.83 9.91
CA ASP A 386 -26.05 4.15 9.65
C ASP A 386 -24.68 4.09 8.92
N THR A 387 -23.99 2.94 8.97
CA THR A 387 -22.60 2.83 8.50
C THR A 387 -22.38 1.90 7.30
N ASN A 388 -23.30 0.97 7.01
CA ASN A 388 -23.17 0.04 5.90
C ASN A 388 -24.55 -0.40 5.35
N PRO A 389 -25.18 0.40 4.47
CA PRO A 389 -26.48 0.06 3.88
C PRO A 389 -26.42 -1.16 2.93
N PRO A 390 -27.56 -1.81 2.64
CA PRO A 390 -27.65 -2.99 1.76
C PRO A 390 -27.03 -2.77 0.37
N LYS A 391 -26.55 -3.85 -0.27
CA LYS A 391 -26.05 -3.82 -1.66
C LYS A 391 -27.11 -3.23 -2.60
N GLY A 392 -26.74 -2.21 -3.37
CA GLY A 392 -27.63 -1.48 -4.27
C GLY A 392 -28.26 -0.20 -3.67
N GLN A 393 -28.22 -0.04 -2.34
CA GLN A 393 -28.63 1.18 -1.63
C GLN A 393 -27.46 1.85 -0.91
N ARG A 394 -26.23 1.62 -1.40
CA ARG A 394 -25.07 2.32 -0.88
C ARG A 394 -25.19 3.79 -1.24
N LYS A 395 -25.70 4.60 -0.29
CA LYS A 395 -25.54 6.06 -0.35
C LYS A 395 -24.06 6.30 -0.63
N THR A 396 -23.75 7.06 -1.69
CA THR A 396 -22.38 7.47 -2.03
C THR A 396 -21.70 7.87 -0.73
N SER A 397 -20.56 7.24 -0.44
CA SER A 397 -19.87 7.55 0.80
C SER A 397 -19.66 9.05 0.88
N ARG A 398 -19.61 9.66 2.07
CA ARG A 398 -19.36 11.10 2.17
C ARG A 398 -18.11 11.55 1.40
N GLN A 399 -17.15 10.63 1.21
CA GLN A 399 -15.93 10.83 0.42
C GLN A 399 -16.15 10.71 -1.10
N GLU A 400 -17.10 9.90 -1.56
CA GLU A 400 -17.51 9.80 -2.97
C GLU A 400 -18.45 10.95 -3.37
N ALA A 401 -19.32 11.40 -2.45
CA ALA A 401 -20.20 12.54 -2.66
C ALA A 401 -19.47 13.89 -2.51
N TYR A 402 -18.46 13.96 -1.63
CA TYR A 402 -17.64 15.14 -1.38
C TYR A 402 -16.15 14.75 -1.32
N PRO A 403 -15.55 14.43 -2.47
CA PRO A 403 -14.12 14.18 -2.56
C PRO A 403 -13.34 15.37 -2.03
N THR A 404 -12.40 15.05 -1.16
CA THR A 404 -11.59 16.01 -0.39
C THR A 404 -10.13 15.96 -0.82
N MET A 405 -9.87 15.36 -1.98
CA MET A 405 -8.58 15.23 -2.66
C MET A 405 -8.82 15.41 -4.16
N LEU A 406 -7.83 15.92 -4.89
CA LEU A 406 -7.93 16.10 -6.34
C LEU A 406 -7.63 14.82 -7.13
N PHE A 407 -6.82 13.92 -6.58
CA PHE A 407 -6.33 12.73 -7.29
C PHE A 407 -6.59 11.43 -6.54
N ASP A 408 -6.79 10.36 -7.29
CA ASP A 408 -6.85 8.99 -6.77
C ASP A 408 -5.45 8.40 -6.61
N LEU A 409 -4.94 8.47 -5.38
CA LEU A 409 -3.57 8.07 -5.05
C LEU A 409 -3.49 6.58 -4.67
N TRP A 410 -2.68 5.81 -5.39
CA TRP A 410 -2.47 4.37 -5.18
C TRP A 410 -1.01 4.03 -4.97
N CYS A 411 -0.72 3.09 -4.08
CA CYS A 411 0.64 2.62 -3.87
C CYS A 411 1.06 1.71 -5.03
N GLU A 412 2.16 2.06 -5.70
CA GLU A 412 2.69 1.29 -6.84
C GLU A 412 3.07 -0.15 -6.46
N LYS A 413 3.59 -0.36 -5.24
CA LYS A 413 4.14 -1.66 -4.82
C LYS A 413 3.12 -2.67 -4.29
N CYS A 414 2.12 -2.20 -3.53
CA CYS A 414 1.17 -3.07 -2.84
C CYS A 414 -0.28 -2.94 -3.32
N ASP A 415 -0.49 -2.12 -4.36
CA ASP A 415 -1.79 -1.87 -5.00
C ASP A 415 -2.91 -1.49 -4.02
N ALA A 416 -2.54 -0.76 -2.96
CA ALA A 416 -3.47 -0.27 -1.97
C ALA A 416 -3.69 1.24 -2.15
N PRO A 417 -4.94 1.74 -2.02
CA PRO A 417 -5.19 3.18 -2.02
C PRO A 417 -4.50 3.84 -0.83
N LEU A 418 -3.86 4.99 -1.07
CA LEU A 418 -3.27 5.79 0.00
C LEU A 418 -4.38 6.34 0.89
N ARG A 419 -4.14 6.35 2.20
CA ARG A 419 -5.11 6.81 3.19
C ARG A 419 -4.58 8.01 3.94
N ARG A 420 -5.50 8.81 4.50
CA ARG A 420 -5.14 9.86 5.45
C ARG A 420 -4.53 9.24 6.68
N PHE A 421 -3.30 9.66 6.99
CA PHE A 421 -2.55 9.19 8.16
C PHE A 421 -2.68 10.14 9.34
N ARG A 422 -2.52 11.45 9.09
CA ARG A 422 -2.70 12.51 10.08
C ARG A 422 -3.50 13.65 9.48
N SER A 423 -4.49 14.14 10.22
CA SER A 423 -5.26 15.33 9.89
C SER A 423 -5.36 16.21 11.14
N VAL A 424 -4.62 17.32 11.17
CA VAL A 424 -4.73 18.32 12.24
C VAL A 424 -5.12 19.64 11.58
N GLY A 425 -6.36 20.08 11.81
CA GLY A 425 -6.96 21.21 11.08
C GLY A 425 -6.87 20.99 9.57
N ASP A 426 -6.31 21.96 8.87
CA ASP A 426 -6.09 21.88 7.42
C ASP A 426 -4.94 20.93 7.05
N TYR A 427 -4.05 20.56 7.96
CA TYR A 427 -2.86 19.79 7.58
C TYR A 427 -3.20 18.30 7.39
N VAL A 428 -3.34 17.86 6.14
CA VAL A 428 -3.64 16.46 5.78
C VAL A 428 -2.37 15.78 5.25
N GLN A 429 -2.00 14.66 5.86
CA GLN A 429 -0.92 13.78 5.39
C GLN A 429 -1.46 12.47 4.86
N MET A 430 -0.92 12.02 3.74
CA MET A 430 -1.21 10.74 3.10
C MET A 430 -0.10 9.73 3.42
N SER A 431 -0.46 8.46 3.60
CA SER A 431 0.48 7.35 3.66
C SER A 431 -0.14 6.07 3.10
N CYS A 432 0.71 5.10 2.78
CA CYS A 432 0.24 3.74 2.52
C CYS A 432 -0.14 3.06 3.85
N PRO A 433 -1.31 2.40 3.95
CA PRO A 433 -1.68 1.65 5.15
C PRO A 433 -0.76 0.46 5.43
N HIS A 434 -0.19 -0.15 4.38
CA HIS A 434 0.72 -1.29 4.49
C HIS A 434 2.19 -0.88 4.67
N GLY A 435 2.53 0.38 4.38
CA GLY A 435 3.93 0.83 4.33
C GLY A 435 4.60 0.84 5.70
N LYS A 436 3.93 1.37 6.73
CA LYS A 436 4.48 1.50 8.10
C LYS A 436 4.94 0.17 8.67
N ASP A 437 4.10 -0.85 8.52
CA ASP A 437 4.33 -2.20 9.07
C ASP A 437 5.03 -3.14 8.08
N GLY A 438 5.36 -2.65 6.87
CA GLY A 438 5.99 -3.46 5.82
C GLY A 438 5.11 -4.57 5.25
N LEU A 439 3.78 -4.49 5.44
CA LEU A 439 2.84 -5.50 4.97
C LEU A 439 2.88 -5.59 3.44
N ARG A 440 2.73 -6.82 2.91
CA ARG A 440 2.80 -7.10 1.46
C ARG A 440 4.12 -6.63 0.81
N GLY A 441 5.21 -6.59 1.57
CA GLY A 441 6.52 -6.12 1.07
C GLY A 441 6.56 -4.61 0.76
N CYS A 442 5.57 -3.85 1.22
CA CYS A 442 5.47 -2.42 0.95
C CYS A 442 6.58 -1.64 1.66
N ASP A 443 7.30 -0.79 0.92
CA ASP A 443 8.38 0.05 1.42
C ASP A 443 8.02 1.54 1.51
N LEU A 444 6.78 1.92 1.14
CA LEU A 444 6.26 3.29 1.26
C LEU A 444 5.97 3.66 2.74
N LYS A 445 7.02 3.64 3.56
CA LYS A 445 7.04 3.81 5.02
C LYS A 445 6.87 5.26 5.48
N SER A 446 7.00 6.22 4.56
CA SER A 446 6.89 7.64 4.85
C SER A 446 5.47 8.17 4.60
N SER A 447 5.19 9.38 5.07
CA SER A 447 3.97 10.13 4.78
C SER A 447 4.31 11.47 4.13
N LYS A 448 3.45 11.95 3.22
CA LYS A 448 3.60 13.28 2.59
C LYS A 448 2.33 14.10 2.71
N SER A 449 2.50 15.43 2.76
CA SER A 449 1.37 16.36 2.81
C SER A 449 0.56 16.28 1.52
N LEU A 450 -0.77 16.19 1.63
CA LEU A 450 -1.68 16.18 0.48
C LEU A 450 -1.47 17.42 -0.39
N ARG A 451 -1.27 18.59 0.23
CA ARG A 451 -0.97 19.85 -0.48
C ARG A 451 0.25 19.71 -1.39
N ILE A 452 1.33 19.12 -0.89
CA ILE A 452 2.57 18.95 -1.67
C ILE A 452 2.35 17.97 -2.82
N ILE A 453 1.63 16.88 -2.57
CA ILE A 453 1.31 15.88 -3.60
C ILE A 453 0.49 16.54 -4.73
N GLU A 454 -0.60 17.23 -4.38
CA GLU A 454 -1.49 17.86 -5.36
C GLU A 454 -0.80 18.97 -6.14
N GLU A 455 0.01 19.82 -5.49
CA GLU A 455 0.79 20.86 -6.18
C GLU A 455 1.80 20.27 -7.18
N CYS A 456 2.55 19.24 -6.76
CA CYS A 456 3.53 18.59 -7.64
C CYS A 456 2.86 17.90 -8.83
N LEU A 457 1.68 17.29 -8.65
CA LEU A 457 0.96 16.61 -9.73
C LEU A 457 0.27 17.58 -10.69
N LEU A 458 -0.35 18.65 -10.18
CA LEU A 458 -1.06 19.62 -11.02
C LEU A 458 -0.12 20.41 -11.92
N THR A 459 1.11 20.67 -11.48
CA THR A 459 2.05 21.52 -12.22
C THR A 459 2.32 21.00 -13.64
N PRO A 460 2.86 19.78 -13.83
CA PRO A 460 3.20 19.29 -15.17
C PRO A 460 1.95 19.03 -16.03
N ILE A 461 0.82 18.66 -15.40
CA ILE A 461 -0.48 18.54 -16.07
C ILE A 461 -0.89 19.89 -16.67
N LYS A 462 -0.86 20.98 -15.88
CA LYS A 462 -1.22 22.32 -16.36
C LYS A 462 -0.24 22.83 -17.42
N GLN A 463 1.07 22.63 -17.22
CA GLN A 463 2.09 23.04 -18.18
C GLN A 463 1.89 22.39 -19.54
N GLN A 464 1.53 21.11 -19.56
CA GLN A 464 1.29 20.40 -20.82
C GLN A 464 -0.03 20.82 -21.48
N LEU A 465 -1.13 20.83 -20.72
CA LEU A 465 -2.47 21.15 -21.26
C LEU A 465 -2.58 22.60 -21.76
N PHE A 466 -1.80 23.51 -21.17
CA PHE A 466 -1.83 24.93 -21.50
C PHE A 466 -0.55 25.42 -22.19
N ALA A 467 0.26 24.50 -22.72
CA ALA A 467 1.36 24.86 -23.59
C ALA A 467 0.82 25.45 -24.91
N ASP A 468 1.51 26.47 -25.43
CA ASP A 468 1.22 27.02 -26.75
C ASP A 468 1.31 25.90 -27.80
N GLY A 469 0.31 25.82 -28.70
CA GLY A 469 0.26 24.76 -29.72
C GLY A 469 -0.28 23.41 -29.24
N TYR A 470 -0.73 23.25 -27.98
CA TYR A 470 -1.27 21.97 -27.50
C TYR A 470 -2.58 21.58 -28.21
N ALA A 471 -3.52 22.52 -28.35
CA ALA A 471 -4.82 22.26 -28.98
C ALA A 471 -4.64 21.85 -30.45
N GLU A 472 -3.75 22.52 -31.17
CA GLU A 472 -3.43 22.26 -32.57
C GLU A 472 -2.82 20.88 -32.76
N ARG A 473 -1.87 20.50 -31.89
CA ARG A 473 -1.27 19.16 -31.90
C ARG A 473 -2.30 18.07 -31.60
N LEU A 474 -3.12 18.28 -30.56
CA LEU A 474 -4.15 17.32 -30.17
C LEU A 474 -5.16 17.12 -31.30
N CYS A 475 -5.65 18.20 -31.91
CA CYS A 475 -6.57 18.13 -33.05
C CYS A 475 -5.92 17.44 -34.26
N SER A 476 -4.67 17.74 -34.57
CA SER A 476 -3.96 17.13 -35.69
C SER A 476 -3.84 15.61 -35.52
N GLU A 477 -3.38 15.14 -34.36
CA GLU A 477 -3.23 13.71 -34.06
C GLU A 477 -4.58 13.00 -33.99
N ALA A 478 -5.57 13.62 -33.35
CA ALA A 478 -6.92 13.07 -33.26
C ALA A 478 -7.58 12.96 -34.63
N ASN A 479 -7.52 14.01 -35.47
CA ASN A 479 -8.14 14.01 -36.79
C ASN A 479 -7.48 13.01 -37.74
N LYS A 480 -6.17 12.79 -37.62
CA LYS A 480 -5.49 11.72 -38.34
C LYS A 480 -6.08 10.35 -37.98
N PHE A 481 -6.25 10.08 -36.69
CA PHE A 481 -6.86 8.84 -36.22
C PHE A 481 -8.33 8.71 -36.67
N LEU A 482 -9.12 9.79 -36.57
CA LEU A 482 -10.52 9.80 -37.01
C LEU A 482 -10.64 9.51 -38.52
N ALA A 483 -9.74 10.06 -39.35
CA ALA A 483 -9.70 9.77 -40.78
C ALA A 483 -9.32 8.30 -41.07
N GLU A 484 -8.36 7.74 -40.34
CA GLU A 484 -8.00 6.32 -40.43
C GLU A 484 -9.17 5.41 -40.04
N GLU A 485 -9.86 5.67 -38.93
CA GLU A 485 -11.04 4.89 -38.52
C GLU A 485 -12.22 5.05 -39.48
N ALA A 486 -12.43 6.25 -40.03
CA ALA A 486 -13.45 6.51 -41.03
C ALA A 486 -13.24 5.69 -42.32
N SER A 487 -11.99 5.36 -42.65
CA SER A 487 -11.65 4.55 -43.82
C SER A 487 -11.95 3.04 -43.66
N LYS A 488 -12.09 2.54 -42.43
CA LYS A 488 -12.35 1.11 -42.17
C LYS A 488 -13.80 0.74 -42.50
N PRO A 489 -14.10 -0.43 -43.09
CA PRO A 489 -15.47 -0.83 -43.36
C PRO A 489 -16.27 -1.00 -42.05
N PRO A 490 -17.56 -0.60 -42.02
CA PRO A 490 -18.39 -0.74 -40.82
C PRO A 490 -18.56 -2.22 -40.45
N VAL A 491 -18.53 -2.51 -39.15
CA VAL A 491 -18.69 -3.86 -38.63
C VAL A 491 -20.16 -4.27 -38.74
N ASP A 492 -20.43 -5.44 -39.34
CA ASP A 492 -21.80 -5.97 -39.46
C ASP A 492 -22.40 -6.32 -38.08
N THR A 493 -23.39 -5.53 -37.64
CA THR A 493 -24.09 -5.71 -36.37
C THR A 493 -25.20 -6.76 -36.43
N LYS A 494 -25.61 -7.22 -37.63
CA LYS A 494 -26.78 -8.11 -37.82
C LYS A 494 -26.67 -9.40 -37.01
N LYS A 495 -25.46 -9.96 -36.87
CA LYS A 495 -25.24 -11.19 -36.09
C LYS A 495 -25.48 -10.99 -34.59
N ILE A 496 -25.09 -9.83 -34.06
CA ILE A 496 -25.28 -9.47 -32.65
C ILE A 496 -26.76 -9.16 -32.40
N GLU A 497 -27.39 -8.39 -33.28
CA GLU A 497 -28.82 -8.06 -33.23
C GLU A 497 -29.70 -9.31 -33.24
N ARG A 498 -29.42 -10.28 -34.13
CA ARG A 498 -30.13 -11.57 -34.17
C ARG A 498 -30.02 -12.32 -32.85
N LYS A 499 -28.85 -12.28 -32.20
CA LYS A 499 -28.61 -12.99 -30.92
C LYS A 499 -29.30 -12.27 -29.75
N VAL A 500 -29.31 -10.94 -29.74
CA VAL A 500 -30.09 -10.11 -28.80
C VAL A 500 -31.59 -10.41 -28.93
N ALA A 501 -32.12 -10.45 -30.16
CA ALA A 501 -33.52 -10.77 -30.42
C ALA A 501 -33.87 -12.20 -29.97
N SER A 502 -33.01 -13.18 -30.28
CA SER A 502 -33.19 -14.59 -29.88
C SER A 502 -33.23 -14.76 -28.36
N LEU A 503 -32.28 -14.16 -27.64
CA LEU A 503 -32.24 -14.23 -26.17
C LEU A 503 -33.38 -13.48 -25.51
N THR A 504 -33.77 -12.32 -26.06
CA THR A 504 -34.95 -11.58 -25.59
C THR A 504 -36.22 -12.42 -25.72
N ALA A 505 -36.41 -13.11 -26.86
CA ALA A 505 -37.53 -14.02 -27.06
C ALA A 505 -37.46 -15.27 -26.16
N LYS A 506 -36.26 -15.79 -25.90
CA LYS A 506 -36.03 -16.90 -24.95
C LYS A 506 -36.41 -16.50 -23.53
N LEU A 507 -35.98 -15.33 -23.06
CA LEU A 507 -36.34 -14.79 -21.75
C LEU A 507 -37.85 -14.55 -21.62
N LYS A 508 -38.50 -14.02 -22.66
CA LYS A 508 -39.96 -13.86 -22.68
C LYS A 508 -40.68 -15.20 -22.51
N ARG A 509 -40.25 -16.24 -23.24
CA ARG A 509 -40.82 -17.60 -23.13
C ARG A 509 -40.56 -18.21 -21.76
N ASN A 510 -39.35 -18.08 -21.23
CA ASN A 510 -38.99 -18.62 -19.90
C ASN A 510 -39.75 -17.90 -18.78
N GLY A 511 -39.94 -16.59 -18.87
CA GLY A 511 -40.76 -15.82 -17.93
C GLY A 511 -42.24 -16.24 -17.95
N GLN A 512 -42.79 -16.52 -19.13
CA GLN A 512 -44.15 -17.07 -19.27
C GLN A 512 -44.28 -18.48 -18.68
N ARG A 513 -43.27 -19.34 -18.86
CA ARG A 513 -43.25 -20.68 -18.25
C ARG A 513 -43.14 -20.61 -16.73
N LEU A 514 -42.37 -19.65 -16.22
CA LEU A 514 -42.22 -19.42 -14.79
C LEU A 514 -43.53 -18.99 -14.14
N SER A 515 -44.34 -18.15 -14.80
CA SER A 515 -45.68 -17.78 -14.31
C SER A 515 -46.71 -18.92 -14.30
N SER A 516 -46.39 -20.07 -14.91
CA SER A 516 -47.28 -21.24 -15.04
C SER A 516 -46.84 -22.45 -14.23
N LEU A 517 -45.78 -22.35 -13.43
CA LEU A 517 -45.24 -23.46 -12.63
C LEU A 517 -45.51 -23.19 -11.14
N ASP A 518 -46.07 -24.18 -10.44
CA ASP A 518 -46.16 -24.18 -8.98
C ASP A 518 -44.82 -24.55 -8.33
N GLU A 519 -44.56 -24.02 -7.13
CA GLU A 519 -43.26 -23.99 -6.44
C GLU A 519 -42.58 -25.37 -6.32
N GLY A 520 -41.36 -25.50 -6.86
CA GLY A 520 -40.53 -26.70 -6.79
C GLY A 520 -39.17 -26.56 -7.49
N VAL A 521 -38.32 -27.60 -7.40
CA VAL A 521 -36.91 -27.64 -7.89
C VAL A 521 -36.76 -27.27 -9.38
N ALA A 522 -37.80 -27.48 -10.20
CA ALA A 522 -37.81 -27.10 -11.61
C ALA A 522 -37.86 -25.57 -11.81
N ALA A 523 -38.45 -24.83 -10.86
CA ALA A 523 -38.48 -23.37 -10.88
C ALA A 523 -37.08 -22.80 -10.61
N ASP A 524 -36.33 -23.36 -9.67
CA ASP A 524 -34.98 -22.89 -9.30
C ASP A 524 -33.98 -23.00 -10.47
N SER A 525 -33.98 -24.13 -11.18
CA SER A 525 -33.15 -24.31 -12.39
C SER A 525 -33.54 -23.33 -13.51
N LEU A 526 -34.84 -23.03 -13.63
CA LEU A 526 -35.33 -22.06 -14.60
C LEU A 526 -34.94 -20.62 -14.22
N PHE A 527 -34.98 -20.26 -12.93
CA PHE A 527 -34.49 -18.99 -12.41
C PHE A 527 -33.00 -18.79 -12.70
N GLU A 528 -32.17 -19.81 -12.44
CA GLU A 528 -30.74 -19.75 -12.73
C GLU A 528 -30.48 -19.54 -14.24
N SER A 529 -31.20 -20.26 -15.10
CA SER A 529 -31.14 -20.11 -16.56
C SER A 529 -31.56 -18.71 -17.03
N ILE A 530 -32.63 -18.14 -16.43
CA ILE A 530 -33.08 -16.76 -16.70
C ILE A 530 -31.99 -15.77 -16.29
N GLN A 531 -31.36 -15.94 -15.13
CA GLN A 531 -30.31 -15.05 -14.65
C GLN A 531 -29.08 -15.08 -15.58
N ILE A 532 -28.66 -16.27 -16.03
CA ILE A 532 -27.58 -16.45 -17.00
C ILE A 532 -27.91 -15.75 -18.33
N ASP A 533 -29.11 -16.00 -18.86
CA ASP A 533 -29.56 -15.40 -20.12
C ASP A 533 -29.71 -13.86 -20.01
N GLN A 534 -30.13 -13.33 -18.85
CA GLN A 534 -30.21 -11.89 -18.58
C GLN A 534 -28.83 -11.24 -18.56
N ASN A 535 -27.85 -11.86 -17.90
CA ASN A 535 -26.48 -11.38 -17.91
C ASN A 535 -25.90 -11.38 -19.33
N ALA A 536 -26.08 -12.48 -20.07
CA ALA A 536 -25.63 -12.58 -21.46
C ALA A 536 -26.31 -11.56 -22.39
N LEU A 537 -27.60 -11.26 -22.17
CA LEU A 537 -28.32 -10.21 -22.91
C LEU A 537 -27.76 -8.82 -22.60
N THR A 538 -27.43 -8.56 -21.34
CA THR A 538 -26.84 -7.29 -20.89
C THR A 538 -25.49 -7.07 -21.57
N ASP A 539 -24.63 -8.09 -21.58
CA ASP A 539 -23.32 -8.05 -22.24
C ASP A 539 -23.45 -7.85 -23.76
N LEU A 540 -24.38 -8.56 -24.41
CA LEU A 540 -24.60 -8.41 -25.86
C LEU A 540 -25.18 -7.04 -26.23
N ARG A 541 -26.05 -6.45 -25.39
CA ARG A 541 -26.56 -5.08 -25.59
C ARG A 541 -25.45 -4.05 -25.40
N ALA A 542 -24.60 -4.21 -24.39
CA ALA A 542 -23.44 -3.35 -24.20
C ALA A 542 -22.49 -3.44 -25.40
N LYS A 543 -22.24 -4.66 -25.89
CA LYS A 543 -21.43 -4.90 -27.10
C LYS A 543 -22.06 -4.27 -28.35
N LEU A 544 -23.37 -4.40 -28.55
CA LEU A 544 -24.09 -3.79 -29.67
C LEU A 544 -23.98 -2.25 -29.63
N ALA A 545 -24.15 -1.66 -28.44
CA ALA A 545 -24.00 -0.22 -28.26
C ALA A 545 -22.57 0.26 -28.54
N LEU A 546 -21.54 -0.49 -28.11
CA LEU A 546 -20.15 -0.21 -28.43
C LEU A 546 -19.88 -0.32 -29.94
N THR A 547 -20.37 -1.38 -30.60
CA THR A 547 -20.21 -1.54 -32.06
C THR A 547 -20.94 -0.45 -32.85
N ALA A 548 -22.13 -0.05 -32.41
CA ALA A 548 -22.87 1.06 -33.03
C ALA A 548 -22.11 2.38 -32.90
N LYS A 549 -21.51 2.65 -31.73
CA LYS A 549 -20.61 3.79 -31.53
C LYS A 549 -19.34 3.69 -32.37
N ALA A 550 -18.75 2.51 -32.54
CA ALA A 550 -17.58 2.31 -33.38
C ALA A 550 -17.87 2.45 -34.89
N ASN A 551 -19.11 2.19 -35.31
CA ASN A 551 -19.57 2.41 -36.69
C ASN A 551 -19.98 3.87 -36.96
N PHE A 552 -20.07 4.71 -35.93
CA PHE A 552 -20.31 6.14 -36.08
C PHE A 552 -19.16 6.79 -36.87
N ARG A 553 -19.48 7.77 -37.71
CA ARG A 553 -18.49 8.53 -38.47
C ARG A 553 -18.37 9.93 -37.85
N PRO A 554 -17.34 10.15 -37.02
CA PRO A 554 -17.15 11.43 -36.35
C PRO A 554 -16.68 12.51 -37.32
N GLU A 555 -17.13 13.74 -37.09
CA GLU A 555 -16.63 14.93 -37.77
C GLU A 555 -15.24 15.30 -37.24
N PRO A 556 -14.38 15.98 -38.04
CA PRO A 556 -13.07 16.43 -37.57
C PRO A 556 -13.21 17.42 -36.41
N LEU A 557 -12.29 17.33 -35.46
CA LEU A 557 -12.16 18.27 -34.36
C LEU A 557 -11.54 19.57 -34.84
N ASP A 558 -12.07 20.68 -34.33
CA ASP A 558 -11.56 22.03 -34.56
C ASP A 558 -10.72 22.51 -33.36
N ALA A 559 -9.59 23.17 -33.65
CA ALA A 559 -8.65 23.65 -32.65
C ALA A 559 -9.22 24.78 -31.79
N GLU A 560 -10.04 25.67 -32.37
CA GLU A 560 -10.67 26.77 -31.63
C GLU A 560 -11.62 26.23 -30.55
N THR A 561 -12.43 25.23 -30.90
CA THR A 561 -13.32 24.53 -29.97
C THR A 561 -12.55 23.84 -28.84
N ILE A 562 -11.43 23.17 -29.14
CA ILE A 562 -10.58 22.55 -28.11
C ILE A 562 -9.92 23.60 -27.22
N GLN A 563 -9.49 24.74 -27.76
CA GLN A 563 -8.97 25.86 -26.97
C GLN A 563 -10.03 26.41 -26.01
N GLU A 564 -11.29 26.53 -26.46
CA GLU A 564 -12.39 26.92 -25.57
C GLU A 564 -12.60 25.90 -24.44
N PHE A 565 -12.61 24.60 -24.74
CA PHE A 565 -12.75 23.57 -23.71
C PHE A 565 -11.59 23.59 -22.70
N LEU A 566 -10.37 23.84 -23.16
CA LEU A 566 -9.20 24.02 -22.29
C LEU A 566 -9.31 25.29 -21.43
N ALA A 567 -9.85 26.39 -21.97
CA ALA A 567 -10.10 27.60 -21.17
C ALA A 567 -11.11 27.34 -20.03
N ASN A 568 -12.19 26.60 -20.32
CA ASN A 568 -13.16 26.19 -19.30
C ASN A 568 -12.54 25.21 -18.28
N LEU A 569 -11.72 24.26 -18.75
CA LEU A 569 -10.97 23.37 -17.86
C LEU A 569 -10.05 24.17 -16.93
N ARG A 570 -9.42 25.24 -17.44
CA ARG A 570 -8.61 26.15 -16.64
C ARG A 570 -9.44 26.76 -15.51
N GLU A 571 -10.63 27.27 -15.78
CA GLU A 571 -11.52 27.83 -14.73
C GLU A 571 -11.95 26.76 -13.73
N LEU A 572 -12.38 25.59 -14.20
CA LEU A 572 -12.84 24.49 -13.35
C LEU A 572 -11.75 23.94 -12.42
N LEU A 573 -10.49 23.94 -12.87
CA LEU A 573 -9.33 23.58 -12.04
C LEU A 573 -8.96 24.64 -10.98
N HIS A 574 -9.54 25.85 -11.05
CA HIS A 574 -9.42 26.89 -10.02
C HIS A 574 -10.63 26.96 -9.06
N ASP A 575 -11.74 26.28 -9.41
CA ASP A 575 -13.02 26.26 -8.69
C ASP A 575 -13.15 25.07 -7.72
N ASP A 576 -14.39 24.65 -7.40
CA ASP A 576 -14.78 23.63 -6.43
C ASP A 576 -14.01 22.30 -6.58
N ILE A 577 -13.35 21.87 -5.50
CA ILE A 577 -12.56 20.63 -5.39
C ILE A 577 -13.35 19.40 -5.86
N VAL A 578 -14.66 19.36 -5.59
CA VAL A 578 -15.50 18.21 -5.93
C VAL A 578 -15.62 18.06 -7.44
N LYS A 579 -15.84 19.17 -8.16
CA LYS A 579 -15.93 19.19 -9.62
C LYS A 579 -14.57 18.90 -10.24
N ALA A 580 -13.51 19.53 -9.72
CA ALA A 580 -12.14 19.32 -10.22
C ALA A 580 -11.69 17.86 -10.07
N HIS A 581 -11.99 17.20 -8.95
CA HIS A 581 -11.66 15.79 -8.76
C HIS A 581 -12.34 14.87 -9.77
N GLY A 582 -13.64 15.07 -10.05
CA GLY A 582 -14.38 14.25 -11.00
C GLY A 582 -13.84 14.32 -12.43
N VAL A 583 -13.28 15.47 -12.83
CA VAL A 583 -12.64 15.65 -14.14
C VAL A 583 -11.20 15.11 -14.12
N LEU A 584 -10.41 15.43 -13.09
CA LEU A 584 -9.03 15.00 -12.96
C LEU A 584 -8.90 13.47 -12.86
N SER A 585 -9.77 12.79 -12.11
CA SER A 585 -9.73 11.34 -11.97
C SER A 585 -9.96 10.61 -13.30
N LYS A 586 -10.84 11.14 -14.16
CA LYS A 586 -11.03 10.62 -15.54
C LYS A 586 -9.82 10.89 -16.44
N MET A 587 -9.17 12.04 -16.22
CA MET A 587 -8.05 12.49 -17.05
C MET A 587 -6.75 11.75 -16.75
N VAL A 588 -6.44 11.50 -15.47
CA VAL A 588 -5.17 10.88 -15.06
C VAL A 588 -5.29 9.45 -14.55
N GLY A 589 -6.53 8.99 -14.33
CA GLY A 589 -6.79 7.69 -13.72
C GLY A 589 -6.18 7.55 -12.32
N GLN A 590 -5.64 6.37 -12.03
CA GLN A 590 -4.98 6.08 -10.76
C GLN A 590 -3.53 6.55 -10.78
N VAL A 591 -3.19 7.50 -9.91
CA VAL A 591 -1.82 7.98 -9.75
C VAL A 591 -1.03 6.97 -8.91
N ARG A 592 -0.01 6.35 -9.50
CA ARG A 592 0.82 5.33 -8.85
C ARG A 592 1.99 5.97 -8.12
N VAL A 593 2.04 5.80 -6.81
CA VAL A 593 3.02 6.43 -5.92
C VAL A 593 3.99 5.39 -5.35
N SER A 594 5.29 5.69 -5.46
CA SER A 594 6.41 4.91 -4.90
C SER A 594 7.37 5.77 -4.08
N LEU A 595 8.20 5.09 -3.29
CA LEU A 595 9.23 5.75 -2.49
C LEU A 595 10.38 6.19 -3.41
N GLY A 596 10.80 7.44 -3.28
CA GLY A 596 11.95 8.00 -3.97
C GLY A 596 13.22 8.01 -3.11
N GLU A 597 14.20 8.81 -3.54
CA GLU A 597 15.49 8.96 -2.88
C GLU A 597 15.40 9.58 -1.49
N LYS A 598 16.37 9.25 -0.65
CA LYS A 598 16.49 9.82 0.68
C LYS A 598 17.09 11.23 0.60
N GLN A 599 16.33 12.23 1.07
CA GLN A 599 16.74 13.62 1.15
C GLN A 599 16.76 14.05 2.64
N GLY A 600 17.97 14.10 3.21
CA GLY A 600 18.18 14.37 4.63
C GLY A 600 17.53 13.31 5.54
N ARG A 601 16.61 13.74 6.41
CA ARG A 601 15.85 12.86 7.33
C ARG A 601 14.58 12.26 6.69
N THR A 602 14.23 12.62 5.45
CA THR A 602 12.99 12.17 4.80
C THR A 602 13.25 11.54 3.44
N HIS A 603 12.27 10.84 2.86
CA HIS A 603 12.35 10.35 1.47
C HIS A 603 11.51 11.24 0.57
N THR A 604 11.91 11.39 -0.69
CA THR A 604 11.05 11.93 -1.74
C THR A 604 10.00 10.87 -2.13
N TRP A 605 8.90 11.29 -2.75
CA TRP A 605 7.95 10.36 -3.36
C TRP A 605 8.06 10.50 -4.88
N ARG A 606 7.80 9.42 -5.61
CA ARG A 606 7.67 9.42 -7.07
C ARG A 606 6.24 9.05 -7.42
N ALA A 607 5.66 9.75 -8.37
CA ALA A 607 4.34 9.46 -8.90
C ALA A 607 4.42 9.17 -10.40
N LYS A 608 3.68 8.17 -10.86
CA LYS A 608 3.45 7.86 -12.27
C LYS A 608 1.97 8.08 -12.57
N LEU A 609 1.68 8.82 -13.62
CA LEU A 609 0.33 9.08 -14.10
C LEU A 609 0.32 9.09 -15.63
N ASN A 610 -0.81 8.71 -16.22
CA ASN A 610 -1.01 8.77 -17.66
C ASN A 610 -1.97 9.91 -17.93
N LEU A 611 -1.54 10.92 -18.68
CA LEU A 611 -2.41 12.06 -18.98
C LEU A 611 -3.22 11.77 -20.25
N ASN A 612 -4.55 11.63 -20.12
CA ASN A 612 -5.48 11.59 -21.24
C ASN A 612 -6.50 12.71 -21.10
N SER A 613 -6.42 13.75 -21.93
CA SER A 613 -7.32 14.91 -21.89
C SER A 613 -8.72 14.61 -22.45
N ILE A 614 -8.90 13.58 -23.28
CA ILE A 614 -10.17 13.31 -23.97
C ILE A 614 -11.35 13.09 -23.00
N PRO A 615 -11.25 12.23 -21.94
CA PRO A 615 -12.35 12.06 -20.99
C PRO A 615 -12.76 13.36 -20.27
N ALA A 616 -11.81 14.26 -20.02
CA ALA A 616 -12.09 15.56 -19.42
C ALA A 616 -12.82 16.49 -20.41
N LEU A 617 -12.37 16.52 -21.67
CA LEU A 617 -12.98 17.32 -22.73
C LEU A 617 -14.40 16.86 -23.07
N VAL A 618 -14.67 15.54 -23.05
CA VAL A 618 -16.03 14.99 -23.22
C VAL A 618 -16.98 15.51 -22.12
N GLU A 619 -16.53 15.54 -20.87
CA GLU A 619 -17.36 16.01 -19.75
C GLU A 619 -17.71 17.49 -19.89
N ILE A 620 -16.74 18.31 -20.32
CA ILE A 620 -16.94 19.74 -20.56
C ILE A 620 -17.86 19.95 -21.77
N GLY A 621 -17.67 19.20 -22.85
CA GLY A 621 -18.50 19.26 -24.06
C GLY A 621 -19.97 18.90 -23.78
N LYS A 622 -20.22 17.88 -22.95
CA LYS A 622 -21.58 17.47 -22.53
C LYS A 622 -22.35 18.55 -21.79
N GLN A 623 -21.66 19.41 -21.04
CA GLN A 623 -22.31 20.52 -20.33
C GLN A 623 -22.77 21.63 -21.28
N ARG A 624 -22.27 21.65 -22.52
CA ARG A 624 -22.51 22.72 -23.51
C ARG A 624 -23.29 22.29 -24.74
N ASP A 625 -23.67 21.00 -24.85
CA ASP A 625 -24.40 20.45 -26.00
C ASP A 625 -23.70 20.73 -27.36
N CYS A 626 -22.37 20.61 -27.39
CA CYS A 626 -21.57 20.96 -28.56
C CYS A 626 -21.48 19.78 -29.57
N PRO A 627 -21.65 19.98 -30.89
CA PRO A 627 -21.58 18.91 -31.90
C PRO A 627 -20.27 18.10 -31.88
N THR A 628 -19.14 18.76 -31.61
CA THR A 628 -17.80 18.15 -31.52
C THR A 628 -17.67 17.14 -30.36
N THR A 629 -18.61 17.14 -29.42
CA THR A 629 -18.66 16.17 -28.32
C THR A 629 -18.78 14.73 -28.83
N HIS A 630 -19.47 14.49 -29.94
CA HIS A 630 -19.63 13.14 -30.52
C HIS A 630 -18.29 12.56 -30.99
N SER A 631 -17.43 13.39 -31.58
CA SER A 631 -16.09 12.99 -32.01
C SER A 631 -15.17 12.71 -30.82
N LEU A 632 -15.27 13.51 -29.75
CA LEU A 632 -14.55 13.24 -28.50
C LEU A 632 -15.04 11.96 -27.79
N GLU A 633 -16.36 11.71 -27.79
CA GLU A 633 -16.94 10.46 -27.27
C GLU A 633 -16.46 9.25 -28.08
N PHE A 634 -16.37 9.39 -29.41
CA PHE A 634 -15.85 8.34 -30.29
C PHE A 634 -14.39 8.02 -29.96
N LEU A 635 -13.53 9.05 -29.83
CA LEU A 635 -12.14 8.86 -29.40
C LEU A 635 -12.04 8.15 -28.05
N GLN A 636 -12.91 8.50 -27.10
CA GLN A 636 -12.97 7.83 -25.80
C GLN A 636 -13.38 6.35 -25.92
N VAL A 637 -14.35 6.01 -26.77
CA VAL A 637 -14.78 4.62 -27.02
C VAL A 637 -13.66 3.80 -27.66
N CYS A 638 -12.92 4.39 -28.59
CA CYS A 638 -11.74 3.78 -29.20
C CYS A 638 -10.56 3.65 -28.24
N SER A 639 -10.69 4.12 -26.98
CA SER A 639 -9.60 4.22 -26.01
C SER A 639 -8.39 4.98 -26.58
N TRP A 640 -8.65 5.94 -27.47
CA TRP A 640 -7.61 6.77 -28.06
C TRP A 640 -7.01 7.66 -26.97
N THR A 641 -5.70 7.73 -26.95
CA THR A 641 -4.93 8.51 -25.99
C THR A 641 -3.71 9.05 -26.69
N THR A 642 -3.28 10.23 -26.27
CA THR A 642 -1.89 10.64 -26.43
C THR A 642 -1.12 9.95 -25.31
N ASP A 643 -0.21 9.02 -25.64
CA ASP A 643 0.51 8.22 -24.64
C ASP A 643 1.59 9.07 -23.95
N ASP A 644 1.16 9.91 -23.01
CA ASP A 644 2.06 10.76 -22.22
C ASP A 644 2.11 10.29 -20.76
N GLN A 645 2.95 9.28 -20.52
CA GLN A 645 3.23 8.81 -19.19
C GLN A 645 4.18 9.77 -18.46
N GLN A 646 3.63 10.54 -17.53
CA GLN A 646 4.42 11.46 -16.74
C GLN A 646 4.98 10.82 -15.47
N ARG A 647 6.26 11.10 -15.20
CA ARG A 647 6.93 10.76 -13.94
C ARG A 647 7.18 12.03 -13.15
N VAL A 648 6.47 12.18 -12.04
CA VAL A 648 6.51 13.37 -11.20
C VAL A 648 7.25 13.05 -9.90
N THR A 649 8.28 13.84 -9.58
CA THR A 649 8.93 13.76 -8.28
C THR A 649 8.22 14.67 -7.29
N ILE A 650 7.68 14.11 -6.22
CA ILE A 650 6.96 14.83 -5.17
C ILE A 650 7.96 15.25 -4.09
N VAL A 651 8.33 16.53 -4.14
CA VAL A 651 9.26 17.21 -3.23
C VAL A 651 8.64 18.48 -2.67
N ASP A 652 9.01 18.84 -1.44
CA ASP A 652 8.59 20.12 -0.88
C ASP A 652 9.47 21.23 -1.48
N ILE A 653 8.97 21.93 -2.48
CA ILE A 653 9.68 23.06 -3.10
C ILE A 653 9.55 24.27 -2.16
N PRO A 654 10.65 24.82 -1.60
CA PRO A 654 10.60 25.99 -0.74
C PRO A 654 9.98 27.20 -1.44
N ASN A 655 9.27 28.04 -0.68
CA ASN A 655 8.49 29.15 -1.24
C ASN A 655 9.36 30.18 -2.00
N TYR A 656 10.62 30.38 -1.61
CA TYR A 656 11.54 31.27 -2.32
C TYR A 656 11.89 30.74 -3.73
N GLN A 657 12.00 29.42 -3.90
CA GLN A 657 12.25 28.82 -5.22
C GLN A 657 11.03 29.02 -6.13
N ARG A 658 9.81 28.78 -5.60
CA ARG A 658 8.55 28.95 -6.36
C ARG A 658 8.36 30.35 -6.94
N ILE A 659 8.79 31.37 -6.22
CA ILE A 659 8.64 32.76 -6.66
C ILE A 659 9.88 33.27 -7.42
N ALA A 660 10.94 32.46 -7.56
CA ALA A 660 12.25 32.86 -8.09
C ALA A 660 12.16 33.45 -9.51
N ALA A 661 11.49 32.74 -10.43
CA ALA A 661 11.33 33.17 -11.82
C ALA A 661 10.61 34.53 -11.95
N ALA A 662 9.50 34.70 -11.23
CA ALA A 662 8.74 35.95 -11.24
C ALA A 662 9.48 37.08 -10.50
N ALA A 663 10.12 36.76 -9.37
CA ALA A 663 10.87 37.72 -8.57
C ALA A 663 12.08 38.27 -9.34
N ILE A 664 12.86 37.42 -10.01
CA ILE A 664 14.02 37.87 -10.79
C ILE A 664 13.60 38.67 -12.03
N LYS A 665 12.49 38.29 -12.69
CA LYS A 665 11.93 39.07 -13.81
C LYS A 665 11.51 40.47 -13.36
N MET A 666 10.75 40.58 -12.26
CA MET A 666 10.32 41.87 -11.71
C MET A 666 11.52 42.70 -11.21
N TYR A 667 12.52 42.05 -10.63
CA TYR A 667 13.73 42.72 -10.15
C TYR A 667 14.57 43.29 -11.30
N ARG A 668 14.78 42.51 -12.38
CA ARG A 668 15.46 42.95 -13.61
C ARG A 668 14.71 44.06 -14.33
N ALA A 669 13.38 44.12 -14.19
CA ALA A 669 12.56 45.23 -14.66
C ALA A 669 12.64 46.50 -13.76
N GLY A 670 13.48 46.52 -12.72
CA GLY A 670 13.73 47.68 -11.87
C GLY A 670 12.81 47.80 -10.64
N SER A 671 11.98 46.79 -10.34
CA SER A 671 11.08 46.85 -9.19
C SER A 671 11.84 46.61 -7.85
N PRO A 672 11.63 47.44 -6.81
CA PRO A 672 12.27 47.22 -5.51
C PRO A 672 11.68 46.01 -4.78
N VAL A 673 12.52 45.26 -4.04
CA VAL A 673 12.18 44.00 -3.33
C VAL A 673 10.88 44.08 -2.53
N ASN A 674 10.64 45.18 -1.81
CA ASN A 674 9.43 45.37 -1.01
C ASN A 674 8.13 45.41 -1.84
N ARG A 675 8.21 45.82 -3.11
CA ARG A 675 7.07 45.89 -4.03
C ARG A 675 6.86 44.57 -4.74
N ILE A 676 7.93 43.89 -5.13
CA ILE A 676 7.90 42.50 -5.60
C ILE A 676 7.24 41.60 -4.55
N ALA A 677 7.57 41.80 -3.27
CA ALA A 677 6.94 41.08 -2.15
C ALA A 677 5.42 41.30 -2.09
N VAL A 678 4.95 42.52 -2.32
CA VAL A 678 3.52 42.82 -2.39
C VAL A 678 2.86 42.16 -3.60
N ALA A 679 3.46 42.28 -4.79
CA ALA A 679 2.95 41.68 -6.03
C ALA A 679 2.84 40.16 -5.94
N LEU A 680 3.88 39.50 -5.41
CA LEU A 680 3.94 38.05 -5.25
C LEU A 680 3.23 37.55 -3.98
N LYS A 681 2.59 38.45 -3.21
CA LYS A 681 1.95 38.14 -1.92
C LYS A 681 2.86 37.31 -1.03
N SER A 682 4.11 37.75 -0.87
CA SER A 682 5.21 37.12 -0.14
C SER A 682 5.90 38.13 0.77
N ASP A 683 6.82 37.71 1.64
CA ASP A 683 7.59 38.62 2.49
C ASP A 683 8.91 39.05 1.80
N PRO A 684 9.43 40.26 2.10
CA PRO A 684 10.65 40.77 1.47
C PRO A 684 11.89 39.89 1.65
N SER A 685 11.98 39.14 2.75
CA SER A 685 13.12 38.25 3.00
C SER A 685 13.09 37.03 2.09
N THR A 686 11.90 36.47 1.86
CA THR A 686 11.67 35.37 0.91
C THR A 686 11.92 35.83 -0.52
N VAL A 687 11.52 37.05 -0.90
CA VAL A 687 11.83 37.61 -2.23
C VAL A 687 13.33 37.82 -2.41
N LYS A 688 14.04 38.33 -1.39
CA LYS A 688 15.50 38.48 -1.47
C LYS A 688 16.20 37.13 -1.71
N LYS A 689 15.80 36.11 -0.94
CA LYS A 689 16.29 34.73 -1.13
C LYS A 689 15.93 34.17 -2.50
N ALA A 690 14.75 34.50 -3.02
CA ALA A 690 14.30 34.05 -4.33
C ALA A 690 15.15 34.64 -5.46
N ILE A 691 15.49 35.93 -5.37
CA ILE A 691 16.38 36.63 -6.30
C ILE A 691 17.79 36.04 -6.23
N GLU A 692 18.37 35.95 -5.03
CA GLU A 692 19.71 35.39 -4.80
C GLU A 692 19.82 33.94 -5.29
N TRP A 693 18.77 33.14 -5.08
CA TRP A 693 18.71 31.79 -5.58
C TRP A 693 18.58 31.75 -7.11
N ALA A 694 17.74 32.61 -7.70
CA ALA A 694 17.52 32.71 -9.16
C ALA A 694 18.77 33.17 -9.94
N GLU A 695 19.64 33.97 -9.32
CA GLU A 695 20.90 34.40 -9.95
C GLU A 695 21.86 33.23 -10.15
N ASN A 696 21.76 32.19 -9.30
CA ASN A 696 22.71 31.09 -9.25
C ASN A 696 22.13 29.75 -9.76
N ASN A 697 20.85 29.71 -10.13
CA ASN A 697 20.15 28.48 -10.49
C ASN A 697 19.22 28.72 -11.70
N ASP A 698 19.00 27.69 -12.51
CA ASP A 698 18.04 27.76 -13.59
C ASP A 698 16.60 27.82 -13.04
N THR A 699 15.93 28.95 -13.30
CA THR A 699 14.54 29.19 -12.89
C THR A 699 13.51 28.62 -13.86
N GLY A 700 13.92 28.11 -15.03
CA GLY A 700 13.02 27.62 -16.08
C GLY A 700 12.23 26.36 -15.67
N PHE A 701 12.74 25.56 -14.74
CA PHE A 701 12.12 24.31 -14.30
C PHE A 701 11.24 24.45 -13.03
N ILE A 702 11.07 25.66 -12.49
CA ILE A 702 10.32 25.85 -11.24
C ILE A 702 8.87 26.29 -11.55
N PRO A 703 7.86 25.61 -10.96
CA PRO A 703 6.47 26.00 -11.09
C PRO A 703 6.26 27.49 -10.71
N PRO A 704 5.65 28.31 -11.58
CA PRO A 704 5.35 29.70 -11.25
C PRO A 704 4.32 29.78 -10.10
N ALA A 705 4.33 30.89 -9.35
CA ALA A 705 3.65 30.99 -8.06
C ALA A 705 2.10 30.98 -8.15
N ASP A 706 1.56 31.42 -9.27
CA ASP A 706 0.14 31.36 -9.65
C ASP A 706 -0.37 29.93 -9.88
N PHE A 707 0.50 28.98 -10.20
CA PHE A 707 0.14 27.56 -10.37
C PHE A 707 -0.13 26.84 -9.04
N SER A 708 0.20 27.44 -7.90
CA SER A 708 -0.13 26.87 -6.60
C SER A 708 -1.63 26.98 -6.32
N VAL A 709 -2.29 25.84 -6.08
CA VAL A 709 -3.62 25.82 -5.45
C VAL A 709 -3.43 26.28 -4.01
N ARG A 710 -3.27 27.59 -3.81
CA ARG A 710 -3.32 28.17 -2.48
C ARG A 710 -4.71 27.83 -1.97
N ARG A 711 -4.80 26.92 -1.00
CA ARG A 711 -5.89 26.99 -0.02
C ARG A 711 -5.95 28.43 0.42
N LYS A 712 -6.98 29.15 -0.01
CA LYS A 712 -7.25 30.49 0.49
C LYS A 712 -7.46 30.32 1.99
N LEU A 713 -6.43 30.60 2.77
CA LEU A 713 -6.56 30.89 4.19
C LEU A 713 -7.44 32.13 4.26
N ALA A 714 -8.74 31.94 4.42
CA ALA A 714 -9.71 33.00 4.67
C ALA A 714 -9.54 33.63 6.07
N ASN A 715 -8.34 33.60 6.65
CA ASN A 715 -8.09 34.02 8.02
C ASN A 715 -6.73 34.71 8.20
N ASN A 716 -6.41 35.66 7.31
CA ASN A 716 -5.41 36.67 7.66
C ASN A 716 -6.10 37.93 8.21
N LYS A 717 -5.70 38.37 9.42
CA LYS A 717 -6.21 39.59 10.07
C LYS A 717 -6.10 40.82 9.15
N THR A 718 -5.11 40.86 8.24
CA THR A 718 -4.95 41.92 7.23
C THR A 718 -6.02 41.90 6.13
N ALA A 719 -6.61 40.75 5.79
CA ALA A 719 -7.67 40.66 4.79
C ALA A 719 -9.00 41.24 5.31
N LYS A 720 -9.27 41.05 6.61
CA LYS A 720 -10.48 41.57 7.27
C LYS A 720 -10.46 43.09 7.43
N ILE A 721 -9.29 43.65 7.74
CA ILE A 721 -9.14 45.10 7.98
C ILE A 721 -8.72 45.89 6.73
N GLY A 722 -8.33 45.22 5.64
CA GLY A 722 -7.72 45.81 4.46
C GLY A 722 -8.50 46.96 3.81
N PRO A 723 -9.78 46.77 3.46
CA PRO A 723 -10.61 47.82 2.85
C PRO A 723 -10.71 49.06 3.75
N GLU A 724 -10.90 48.84 5.05
CA GLU A 724 -11.07 49.93 6.03
C GLU A 724 -9.76 50.67 6.30
N VAL A 725 -8.63 49.95 6.33
CA VAL A 725 -7.30 50.55 6.38
C VAL A 725 -7.04 51.45 5.17
N VAL A 726 -7.43 51.04 3.96
CA VAL A 726 -7.29 51.86 2.74
C VAL A 726 -8.14 53.12 2.83
N ARG A 727 -9.40 52.99 3.25
CA ARG A 727 -10.31 54.12 3.44
C ARG A 727 -9.76 55.15 4.45
N LEU A 728 -9.40 54.70 5.65
CA LEU A 728 -8.89 55.56 6.72
C LEU A 728 -7.54 56.20 6.36
N ARG A 729 -6.70 55.49 5.62
CA ARG A 729 -5.43 56.03 5.16
C ARG A 729 -5.59 57.09 4.07
N ASN A 730 -6.55 56.91 3.16
CA ASN A 730 -6.91 57.92 2.15
C ASN A 730 -7.56 59.17 2.77
N GLN A 731 -8.13 59.06 3.97
CA GLN A 731 -8.61 60.18 4.79
C GLN A 731 -7.49 60.89 5.59
N GLY A 732 -6.23 60.45 5.44
CA GLY A 732 -5.06 61.13 6.01
C GLY A 732 -4.53 60.55 7.33
N LEU A 733 -5.21 59.58 7.95
CA LEU A 733 -4.82 59.03 9.26
C LEU A 733 -3.51 58.24 9.19
N ARG A 734 -2.71 58.29 10.27
CA ARG A 734 -1.44 57.55 10.42
C ARG A 734 -1.70 56.07 10.71
N PHE A 735 -0.72 55.21 10.41
CA PHE A 735 -0.91 53.76 10.62
C PHE A 735 -1.08 53.39 12.09
N GLU A 736 -0.54 54.18 12.99
CA GLU A 736 -0.67 54.05 14.44
C GLU A 736 -2.11 54.37 14.90
N GLU A 737 -2.70 55.43 14.37
CA GLU A 737 -4.10 55.83 14.65
C GLU A 737 -5.11 54.85 14.02
N ILE A 738 -4.81 54.36 12.82
CA ILE A 738 -5.58 53.30 12.15
C ILE A 738 -5.50 52.00 12.94
N ALA A 739 -4.33 51.70 13.51
CA ALA A 739 -4.11 50.49 14.27
C ALA A 739 -4.91 50.48 15.58
N GLU A 740 -4.94 51.61 16.27
CA GLU A 740 -5.73 51.80 17.50
C GLU A 740 -7.23 51.68 17.21
N LYS A 741 -7.73 52.33 16.14
CA LYS A 741 -9.14 52.22 15.71
C LYS A 741 -9.58 50.83 15.31
N LEU A 742 -8.68 50.01 14.76
CA LEU A 742 -9.00 48.69 14.22
C LEU A 742 -8.52 47.53 15.12
N GLY A 743 -8.14 47.80 16.37
CA GLY A 743 -7.70 46.77 17.32
C GLY A 743 -6.51 45.94 16.81
N THR A 744 -5.54 46.60 16.20
CA THR A 744 -4.39 45.98 15.55
C THR A 744 -3.10 46.77 15.83
N THR A 745 -1.98 46.39 15.21
CA THR A 745 -0.70 47.10 15.33
C THR A 745 -0.41 47.96 14.11
N GLY A 746 0.35 49.05 14.26
CA GLY A 746 0.71 49.94 13.15
C GLY A 746 1.39 49.21 11.99
N GLY A 747 2.23 48.22 12.30
CA GLY A 747 2.83 47.33 11.29
C GLY A 747 1.82 46.45 10.56
N THR A 748 0.71 46.08 11.20
CA THR A 748 -0.37 45.29 10.59
C THR A 748 -1.29 46.17 9.74
N ALA A 749 -1.61 47.38 10.17
CA ALA A 749 -2.31 48.38 9.36
C ALA A 749 -1.48 48.76 8.12
N SER A 750 -0.17 49.00 8.26
CA SER A 750 0.70 49.28 7.11
C SER A 750 0.76 48.14 6.09
N ARG A 751 0.82 46.89 6.56
CA ARG A 751 0.79 45.70 5.69
C ARG A 751 -0.56 45.55 4.98
N ALA A 752 -1.67 45.76 5.69
CA ALA A 752 -3.02 45.71 5.13
C ALA A 752 -3.22 46.79 4.04
N TYR A 753 -2.74 48.02 4.27
CA TYR A 753 -2.79 49.09 3.27
C TYR A 753 -2.03 48.72 2.00
N LYS A 754 -0.78 48.25 2.14
CA LYS A 754 0.06 47.85 1.00
C LYS A 754 -0.55 46.69 0.20
N GLN A 755 -1.24 45.77 0.89
CA GLN A 755 -1.88 44.61 0.30
C GLN A 755 -3.18 44.95 -0.45
N PHE A 756 -3.98 45.92 0.01
CA PHE A 756 -5.28 46.26 -0.57
C PHE A 756 -5.26 47.50 -1.48
N HIS A 757 -4.21 48.31 -1.42
CA HIS A 757 -3.96 49.37 -2.39
C HIS A 757 -3.21 48.84 -3.64
N SER A 758 -3.35 47.55 -3.93
CA SER A 758 -2.54 46.82 -4.90
C SER A 758 -3.10 46.79 -6.32
N GLU A 759 -4.41 46.93 -6.57
CA GLU A 759 -4.95 46.72 -7.94
C GLU A 759 -4.39 47.71 -8.98
N LYS A 760 -4.34 49.02 -8.67
CA LYS A 760 -3.69 50.01 -9.54
C LYS A 760 -2.18 49.82 -9.68
N ASN A 761 -1.53 49.27 -8.66
CA ASN A 761 -0.08 49.03 -8.65
C ASN A 761 0.31 47.70 -9.32
N ILE A 762 -0.57 46.68 -9.27
CA ILE A 762 -0.43 45.40 -9.96
C ILE A 762 -0.55 45.66 -11.46
N ALA A 763 -1.55 46.43 -11.90
CA ALA A 763 -1.72 46.80 -13.30
C ALA A 763 -0.54 47.60 -13.89
N ALA A 764 0.08 48.49 -13.11
CA ALA A 764 1.29 49.23 -13.54
C ALA A 764 2.53 48.33 -13.58
N VAL A 765 2.67 47.38 -12.65
CA VAL A 765 3.80 46.43 -12.59
C VAL A 765 3.71 45.36 -13.68
N GLU A 766 2.51 44.89 -14.01
CA GLU A 766 2.29 43.97 -15.14
C GLU A 766 2.69 44.58 -16.49
N LYS A 767 2.66 45.92 -16.61
CA LYS A 767 3.07 46.69 -17.79
C LYS A 767 4.53 47.17 -17.75
N GLY A 768 5.27 46.93 -16.66
CA GLY A 768 6.66 47.39 -16.51
C GLY A 768 6.80 48.89 -16.23
N GLU A 769 5.75 49.54 -15.73
CA GLU A 769 5.73 50.99 -15.45
C GLU A 769 6.23 51.32 -14.04
N LEU A 770 6.81 52.52 -13.89
CA LEU A 770 7.28 53.05 -12.61
C LEU A 770 6.10 53.34 -11.67
N LEU A 771 6.12 52.70 -10.49
CA LEU A 771 5.10 52.85 -9.46
C LEU A 771 5.02 54.29 -8.90
N ASP A 772 3.83 54.88 -8.87
CA ASP A 772 3.59 56.08 -8.04
C ASP A 772 3.73 55.71 -6.56
N THR A 773 4.76 56.26 -5.93
CA THR A 773 5.19 55.83 -4.60
C THR A 773 4.34 56.41 -3.48
N GLY A 774 3.47 57.41 -3.74
CA GLY A 774 2.75 58.12 -2.68
C GLY A 774 3.68 58.63 -1.57
N LYS A 775 4.99 58.75 -1.83
CA LYS A 775 5.92 59.43 -0.93
C LYS A 775 5.47 60.88 -0.94
N ASN A 776 4.88 61.31 0.18
CA ASN A 776 4.51 62.69 0.42
C ASN A 776 5.55 63.65 -0.20
N LYS A 777 5.04 64.65 -0.93
CA LYS A 777 5.70 65.96 -1.08
C LYS A 777 6.43 66.30 0.23
N ARG A 778 7.67 66.79 0.11
CA ARG A 778 8.58 67.13 1.22
C ARG A 778 7.78 67.60 2.45
N LYS A 779 7.91 66.88 3.59
CA LYS A 779 7.23 67.24 4.86
C LYS A 779 7.82 68.48 5.55
N ILE A 780 8.76 69.16 4.88
CA ILE A 780 9.50 70.32 5.34
C ILE A 780 9.46 71.34 4.21
N SER A 781 9.40 72.62 4.54
CA SER A 781 9.32 73.69 3.54
C SER A 781 10.58 73.72 2.67
N PRO A 782 10.52 74.28 1.45
CA PRO A 782 11.71 74.52 0.63
C PRO A 782 12.82 75.25 1.40
N ASP A 783 12.45 76.18 2.28
CA ASP A 783 13.39 76.95 3.11
C ASP A 783 14.09 76.06 4.15
N GLN A 784 13.36 75.15 4.79
CA GLN A 784 13.94 74.17 5.71
C GLN A 784 14.88 73.20 4.98
N VAL A 785 14.59 72.83 3.74
CA VAL A 785 15.48 72.01 2.91
C VAL A 785 16.77 72.76 2.59
N ASN A 786 16.65 74.00 2.15
CA ASN A 786 17.82 74.84 1.85
C ASN A 786 18.67 75.05 3.11
N LEU A 787 18.05 75.32 4.25
CA LEU A 787 18.74 75.48 5.53
C LEU A 787 19.49 74.20 5.95
N ILE A 788 18.87 73.02 5.82
CA ILE A 788 19.55 71.73 6.07
C ILE A 788 20.77 71.58 5.15
N ARG A 789 20.64 71.91 3.86
CA ARG A 789 21.73 71.76 2.88
C ARG A 789 22.88 72.72 3.15
N THR A 790 22.59 73.97 3.48
CA THR A 790 23.60 74.98 3.86
C THR A 790 24.34 74.55 5.12
N MET A 791 23.62 74.10 6.15
CA MET A 791 24.23 73.64 7.40
C MET A 791 25.00 72.30 7.26
N LEU A 792 24.71 71.50 6.24
CA LEU A 792 25.47 70.28 5.92
C LEU A 792 26.74 70.59 5.12
N ALA A 793 26.75 71.67 4.34
CA ALA A 793 27.93 72.12 3.60
C ALA A 793 29.00 72.72 4.52
N ASP A 794 28.56 73.36 5.62
CA ASP A 794 29.43 73.87 6.66
C ASP A 794 29.85 72.73 7.62
N LYS A 795 31.10 72.24 7.50
CA LYS A 795 31.58 70.96 8.09
C LYS A 795 31.70 70.93 9.63
N GLY A 796 30.93 71.73 10.37
CA GLY A 796 30.99 71.86 11.83
C GLY A 796 29.79 71.31 12.61
N HIS A 797 28.67 70.96 11.95
CA HIS A 797 27.43 70.63 12.65
C HIS A 797 27.07 69.13 12.63
N SER A 798 26.78 68.56 13.80
CA SER A 798 26.24 67.20 13.89
C SER A 798 24.79 67.13 13.37
N GLN A 799 24.36 65.97 12.86
CA GLN A 799 22.98 65.76 12.38
C GLN A 799 21.91 66.14 13.42
N ARG A 800 22.20 65.95 14.71
CA ARG A 800 21.31 66.35 15.81
C ARG A 800 21.28 67.87 16.01
N ALA A 801 22.40 68.56 15.83
CA ALA A 801 22.47 70.02 15.91
C ALA A 801 21.69 70.67 14.74
N ILE A 802 21.86 70.16 13.52
CA ILE A 802 21.12 70.61 12.33
C ILE A 802 19.62 70.37 12.51
N ALA A 803 19.24 69.19 13.03
CA ALA A 803 17.84 68.86 13.29
C ALA A 803 17.21 69.82 14.30
N LYS A 804 17.92 70.15 15.38
CA LYS A 804 17.46 71.11 16.39
C LYS A 804 17.34 72.53 15.83
N ALA A 805 18.31 72.97 15.02
CA ALA A 805 18.30 74.30 14.41
C ALA A 805 17.18 74.51 13.38
N VAL A 806 16.87 73.47 12.61
CA VAL A 806 15.84 73.54 11.55
C VAL A 806 14.42 73.23 12.10
N GLY A 807 14.32 72.75 13.35
CA GLY A 807 13.05 72.35 13.96
C GLY A 807 12.49 71.05 13.39
N VAL A 808 13.36 70.10 13.02
CA VAL A 808 12.98 68.82 12.40
C VAL A 808 13.60 67.64 13.14
N SER A 809 13.14 66.42 12.84
CA SER A 809 13.74 65.23 13.44
C SER A 809 15.14 64.95 12.88
N PRO A 810 16.07 64.36 13.65
CA PRO A 810 17.37 63.90 13.13
C PRO A 810 17.26 62.91 11.96
N SER A 811 16.19 62.12 11.90
CA SER A 811 15.87 61.27 10.75
C SER A 811 15.60 62.07 9.48
N THR A 812 14.96 63.24 9.59
CA THR A 812 14.67 64.12 8.44
C THR A 812 15.95 64.68 7.82
N VAL A 813 16.92 65.07 8.66
CA VAL A 813 18.24 65.52 8.19
C VAL A 813 18.99 64.37 7.50
N ARG A 814 18.96 63.17 8.09
CA ARG A 814 19.60 61.98 7.51
C ARG A 814 19.00 61.57 6.16
N ASP A 815 17.68 61.69 6.01
CA ASP A 815 17.00 61.40 4.75
C ASP A 815 17.38 62.42 3.67
N GLU A 816 17.62 63.69 4.03
CA GLU A 816 18.07 64.72 3.09
C GLU A 816 19.52 64.51 2.65
N ILE A 817 20.41 64.09 3.56
CA ILE A 817 21.78 63.67 3.22
C ILE A 817 21.76 62.56 2.17
N LYS A 818 20.91 61.53 2.37
CA LYS A 818 20.79 60.41 1.41
C LYS A 818 20.32 60.88 0.05
N ARG A 819 19.39 61.84 -0.01
CA ARG A 819 18.89 62.39 -1.29
C ARG A 819 19.97 63.19 -2.02
N MET A 820 20.76 64.00 -1.31
CA MET A 820 21.89 64.71 -1.90
C MET A 820 22.90 63.74 -2.54
N ALA A 821 23.17 62.61 -1.88
CA ALA A 821 24.04 61.56 -2.39
C ALA A 821 23.46 60.75 -3.58
N THR A 822 22.18 60.89 -3.91
CA THR A 822 21.56 60.22 -5.08
C THR A 822 21.36 61.18 -6.25
N SER A 823 21.66 62.48 -6.09
CA SER A 823 21.56 63.52 -7.14
C SER A 823 22.94 64.02 -7.60
N MET A 824 24.01 63.44 -7.07
CA MET A 824 25.35 63.42 -7.68
C MET A 824 25.50 62.06 -8.37
#